data_AF-A0A7C5W4J8-F1
#
_entry.id   AF-A0A7C5W4J8-F1
#
_cell.length_a   1.000
_cell.length_b   1.000
_cell.length_c   1.000
_cell.angle_alpha   90.00
_cell.angle_beta   90.00
_cell.angle_gamma   90.00
#
_symmetry.space_group_name_H-M   'P 1'
#
loop_
_entity.id
_entity.type
_entity.pdbx_description
1 polymer ?
#
loop_
_entity_poly.entity_id
_entity_poly.type
_entity_poly.pdbx_seq_one_letter_code
_entity_poly.pdbx_strand_id
1 'polypeptide(L)'
;MAFRKVSGGSGRFACALALAALGSFHFHAAAGEEQDKAAVFDRAYVLMASRRYADAVKTLQAYNGARNDLAAYLQAYSLYKSGAAAAAEQLLVKLERQWPTSRYGAKSRMLRAAICLDRKDFAGAEALFRAQAEHLLSLERRRTIANMYLRIADFAMRLPAAADPAGTQPDYDKALRLFNFLTAMDLPQDLREYVYYRRVMAASAAQRFHEVANYAQAYMSLFDPFYRSDVLGEMPGQAERAQAGPNVARVRLAAVEASLRSSNALSRPGVREDFGGLPQPSTVVLLDNLIARLRTGAIADFQNGEGLKQALFLKPFAYGLKPTAGSMETGDGFGIARARRAVAAATEFMRAYPSDAKCLDLLRQVPRVLLAAGLTDDAIEAYRALVAGEGVDMADEPADADGLTPRERLLQLQAEAVFSSGRVFFDIGRFRDAAEIWRRYLTAYPNGAQWVDAQRSVYAALKALGAKALSEQRFDECRTEWGRVVAERPIDGETPWLAVAIAHTYAREADVLIEKAGGAQTPQATALYNKALDEFSKIAQRYPGHVKSYAHFYRAEIYRRKLNQLENAVREYRLANVPEARAALDELTSVELEVTSPRAFRSNEAAFVRLRLRNVPKLTVRTYNVNLADFFHKYHTTLNVRRLDLDLVSPDRVWEYAPPDYAEYRDYDVELPVEVDGPGAFAVRFEAEEYEATTLVLKSDIELVAACSSDEALVLVKDALKEAPVQGADVIFYAGDKKEHTLKLVTGKDGTAKGRWTERPTGEPYIFASFKNNVAVSGAVLSSIAATGLRPKGYIYTSRPVYLPGETVHVRGVIRAVKDGNYAIPEGGHYTIAVVSSDGKRIAEKTVELGRFGSFNAEFPLPEPCGLGRYSITVSRDSETYSGAFTVDLVQPSKVYVEISPSVPAALAGDTVDVKLKAAYYTGLPLVSRAVSLYLPDGRRMSLATDDKGEASYTVDTTPYYGVKEMAFRADVPGEDAFA
;
A
#
# COMPACT_ATOMS: atom_id res chain seq x y z
N MET A 1 -43.51 -22.77 46.02
CA MET A 1 -44.93 -22.37 45.92
C MET A 1 -45.05 -21.35 44.81
N ALA A 2 -45.39 -21.83 43.61
CA ALA A 2 -45.46 -21.06 42.39
C ALA A 2 -46.89 -21.15 41.86
N PHE A 3 -47.59 -20.02 41.76
CA PHE A 3 -48.81 -19.89 40.97
C PHE A 3 -48.99 -18.44 40.51
N ARG A 4 -49.29 -18.32 39.22
CA ARG A 4 -49.76 -17.16 38.43
C ARG A 4 -48.75 -16.29 37.65
N LYS A 5 -48.80 -16.56 36.33
CA LYS A 5 -48.51 -15.79 35.10
C LYS A 5 -47.64 -16.72 34.24
N VAL A 6 -48.10 -17.28 33.11
CA VAL A 6 -48.59 -16.60 31.91
C VAL A 6 -49.59 -17.52 31.19
N SER A 7 -50.82 -17.02 31.02
CA SER A 7 -51.77 -17.51 30.02
C SER A 7 -51.71 -16.55 28.84
N GLY A 8 -51.25 -17.03 27.68
CA GLY A 8 -51.24 -16.24 26.45
C GLY A 8 -50.65 -17.01 25.29
N GLY A 9 -51.52 -17.54 24.42
CA GLY A 9 -51.18 -17.82 23.02
C GLY A 9 -50.70 -19.23 22.68
N SER A 10 -51.61 -20.20 22.57
CA SER A 10 -51.48 -21.32 21.60
C SER A 10 -52.79 -22.09 21.38
N GLY A 11 -53.94 -21.46 21.62
CA GLY A 11 -55.23 -21.93 21.13
C GLY A 11 -55.45 -21.45 19.70
N ARG A 12 -54.79 -22.08 18.70
CA ARG A 12 -55.22 -22.05 17.27
C ARG A 12 -54.42 -22.93 16.29
N PHE A 13 -53.43 -23.72 16.71
CA PHE A 13 -52.70 -24.63 15.80
C PHE A 13 -53.04 -26.13 15.96
N ALA A 14 -53.99 -26.48 16.83
CA ALA A 14 -54.37 -27.87 17.09
C ALA A 14 -55.51 -28.42 16.19
N CYS A 15 -56.00 -27.66 15.20
CA CYS A 15 -57.12 -28.08 14.34
C CYS A 15 -56.78 -28.32 12.85
N ALA A 16 -55.53 -28.13 12.40
CA ALA A 16 -55.17 -28.27 10.98
C ALA A 16 -54.40 -29.55 10.61
N LEU A 17 -53.98 -30.39 11.57
CA LEU A 17 -53.21 -31.61 11.29
C LEU A 17 -54.04 -32.91 11.20
N ALA A 18 -55.38 -32.82 11.31
CA ALA A 18 -56.27 -33.98 11.27
C ALA A 18 -56.88 -34.28 9.89
N LEU A 19 -56.54 -33.53 8.84
CA LEU A 19 -57.18 -33.63 7.51
C LEU A 19 -56.24 -33.92 6.33
N ALA A 20 -54.94 -34.18 6.55
CA ALA A 20 -53.98 -34.50 5.48
C ALA A 20 -53.44 -35.95 5.53
N ALA A 21 -54.10 -36.86 6.24
CA ALA A 21 -53.76 -38.29 6.32
C ALA A 21 -54.82 -39.19 5.63
N LEU A 22 -55.45 -38.67 4.58
CA LEU A 22 -56.34 -39.39 3.66
C LEU A 22 -55.91 -39.05 2.23
N GLY A 23 -54.98 -39.83 1.70
CA GLY A 23 -54.41 -39.63 0.36
C GLY A 23 -53.62 -40.86 -0.10
N SER A 24 -54.37 -41.89 -0.49
CA SER A 24 -54.09 -42.88 -1.54
C SER A 24 -52.65 -43.41 -1.73
N PHE A 25 -52.36 -44.58 -1.14
CA PHE A 25 -51.43 -45.56 -1.75
C PHE A 25 -52.28 -46.64 -2.43
N HIS A 26 -52.11 -46.81 -3.74
CA HIS A 26 -52.71 -47.88 -4.51
C HIS A 26 -51.97 -49.19 -4.25
N PHE A 27 -52.70 -50.23 -3.81
CA PHE A 27 -52.29 -51.63 -3.96
C PHE A 27 -53.32 -52.32 -4.87
N HIS A 28 -52.80 -53.03 -5.87
CA HIS A 28 -53.56 -53.76 -6.88
C HIS A 28 -54.10 -55.08 -6.32
N ALA A 29 -55.34 -55.39 -6.74
CA ALA A 29 -55.92 -56.72 -6.97
C ALA A 29 -56.27 -57.64 -5.77
N ALA A 30 -57.36 -57.29 -5.07
CA ALA A 30 -58.41 -58.22 -4.61
C ALA A 30 -59.77 -57.47 -4.58
N ALA A 31 -60.11 -56.80 -5.68
CA ALA A 31 -61.03 -55.66 -5.66
C ALA A 31 -62.53 -56.02 -5.56
N GLY A 32 -62.94 -57.28 -5.73
CA GLY A 32 -64.36 -57.67 -5.67
C GLY A 32 -64.92 -57.76 -4.25
N GLU A 33 -64.33 -58.63 -3.40
CA GLU A 33 -64.83 -58.87 -2.04
C GLU A 33 -64.51 -57.74 -1.04
N GLU A 34 -63.43 -56.99 -1.26
CA GLU A 34 -63.00 -55.94 -0.33
C GLU A 34 -63.70 -54.58 -0.60
N GLN A 35 -64.18 -54.33 -1.83
CA GLN A 35 -65.02 -53.16 -2.14
C GLN A 35 -66.42 -53.28 -1.53
N ASP A 36 -67.07 -54.45 -1.63
CA ASP A 36 -68.38 -54.68 -1.00
C ASP A 36 -68.31 -54.56 0.53
N LYS A 37 -67.19 -55.00 1.13
CA LYS A 37 -66.91 -54.83 2.56
C LYS A 37 -66.57 -53.38 2.93
N ALA A 38 -65.99 -52.59 2.03
CA ALA A 38 -65.75 -51.15 2.27
C ALA A 38 -67.04 -50.32 2.23
N ALA A 39 -67.99 -50.67 1.35
CA ALA A 39 -69.29 -50.03 1.24
C ALA A 39 -70.12 -50.12 2.54
N VAL A 40 -69.88 -51.15 3.37
CA VAL A 40 -70.48 -51.28 4.71
C VAL A 40 -70.13 -50.10 5.61
N PHE A 41 -68.88 -49.62 5.57
CA PHE A 41 -68.45 -48.49 6.38
C PHE A 41 -69.03 -47.17 5.87
N ASP A 42 -69.06 -46.94 4.57
CA ASP A 42 -69.66 -45.73 3.99
C ASP A 42 -71.15 -45.65 4.31
N ARG A 43 -71.87 -46.77 4.18
CA ARG A 43 -73.28 -46.88 4.57
C ARG A 43 -73.47 -46.65 6.07
N ALA A 44 -72.62 -47.23 6.92
CA ALA A 44 -72.65 -47.00 8.36
C ALA A 44 -72.43 -45.52 8.70
N TYR A 45 -71.45 -44.85 8.07
CA TYR A 45 -71.19 -43.43 8.30
C TYR A 45 -72.39 -42.55 7.89
N VAL A 46 -73.03 -42.82 6.75
CA VAL A 46 -74.24 -42.09 6.31
C VAL A 46 -75.39 -42.28 7.31
N LEU A 47 -75.59 -43.50 7.82
CA LEU A 47 -76.61 -43.80 8.83
C LEU A 47 -76.31 -43.10 10.16
N MET A 48 -75.05 -43.07 10.59
CA MET A 48 -74.62 -42.35 11.79
C MET A 48 -74.77 -40.83 11.64
N ALA A 49 -74.47 -40.28 10.46
CA ALA A 49 -74.67 -38.86 10.15
C ALA A 49 -76.16 -38.47 10.18
N SER A 50 -77.03 -39.38 9.73
CA SER A 50 -78.49 -39.21 9.75
C SER A 50 -79.14 -39.54 11.11
N ARG A 51 -78.32 -39.72 12.17
CA ARG A 51 -78.74 -40.12 13.55
C ARG A 51 -79.50 -41.45 13.63
N ARG A 52 -79.42 -42.29 12.59
CA ARG A 52 -80.02 -43.64 12.52
C ARG A 52 -79.06 -44.68 13.11
N TYR A 53 -78.71 -44.51 14.38
CA TYR A 53 -77.64 -45.29 15.02
C TYR A 53 -77.96 -46.79 15.17
N ALA A 54 -79.22 -47.17 15.39
CA ALA A 54 -79.61 -48.58 15.47
C ALA A 54 -79.40 -49.34 14.14
N ASP A 55 -79.66 -48.67 13.01
CA ASP A 55 -79.42 -49.23 11.68
C ASP A 55 -77.92 -49.32 11.36
N ALA A 56 -77.13 -48.34 11.82
CA ALA A 56 -75.67 -48.38 11.72
C ALA A 56 -75.08 -49.54 12.52
N VAL A 57 -75.59 -49.84 13.72
CA VAL A 57 -75.16 -51.00 14.53
C VAL A 57 -75.43 -52.30 13.77
N LYS A 58 -76.62 -52.50 13.21
CA LYS A 58 -76.95 -53.71 12.42
C LYS A 58 -76.04 -53.85 11.20
N THR A 59 -75.78 -52.74 10.52
CA THR A 59 -74.91 -52.69 9.33
C THR A 59 -73.47 -53.09 9.68
N LEU A 60 -72.94 -52.58 10.79
CA LEU A 60 -71.58 -52.88 11.25
C LEU A 60 -71.43 -54.26 11.89
N GLN A 61 -72.49 -54.79 12.50
CA GLN A 61 -72.49 -56.12 13.11
C GLN A 61 -72.38 -57.26 12.09
N ALA A 62 -72.85 -57.03 10.85
CA ALA A 62 -72.71 -57.97 9.75
C ALA A 62 -71.30 -57.94 9.11
N TYR A 63 -70.43 -57.00 9.50
CA TYR A 63 -69.09 -56.90 8.95
C TYR A 63 -68.17 -58.00 9.52
N ASN A 64 -67.57 -58.79 8.62
CA ASN A 64 -66.49 -59.72 8.96
C ASN A 64 -65.35 -59.59 7.94
N GLY A 65 -64.29 -58.88 8.32
CA GLY A 65 -63.14 -58.61 7.46
C GLY A 65 -61.93 -58.04 8.20
N ALA A 66 -60.91 -57.61 7.44
CA ALA A 66 -59.63 -57.17 7.99
C ALA A 66 -59.73 -55.93 8.93
N ARG A 67 -60.83 -55.18 8.89
CA ARG A 67 -61.07 -53.99 9.73
C ARG A 67 -62.09 -54.24 10.85
N ASN A 68 -62.15 -55.47 11.37
CA ASN A 68 -63.07 -55.84 12.47
C ASN A 68 -62.86 -54.97 13.73
N ASP A 69 -61.66 -54.47 13.95
CA ASP A 69 -61.34 -53.53 15.03
C ASP A 69 -62.04 -52.17 14.84
N LEU A 70 -62.03 -51.62 13.62
CA LEU A 70 -62.78 -50.41 13.26
C LEU A 70 -64.30 -50.64 13.35
N ALA A 71 -64.78 -51.78 12.82
CA ALA A 71 -66.20 -52.11 12.86
C ALA A 71 -66.71 -52.20 14.30
N ALA A 72 -65.97 -52.88 15.19
CA ALA A 72 -66.28 -52.95 16.61
C ALA A 72 -66.27 -51.57 17.29
N TYR A 73 -65.32 -50.69 16.95
CA TYR A 73 -65.27 -49.33 17.48
C TYR A 73 -66.48 -48.48 17.04
N LEU A 74 -66.79 -48.48 15.74
CA LEU A 74 -67.92 -47.71 15.19
C LEU A 74 -69.27 -48.26 15.67
N GLN A 75 -69.38 -49.58 15.84
CA GLN A 75 -70.56 -50.22 16.40
C GLN A 75 -70.75 -49.80 17.85
N ALA A 76 -69.68 -49.80 18.65
CA ALA A 76 -69.73 -49.34 20.03
C ALA A 76 -70.10 -47.84 20.14
N TYR A 77 -69.53 -47.00 19.27
CA TYR A 77 -69.89 -45.59 19.21
C TYR A 77 -71.37 -45.38 18.83
N SER A 78 -71.87 -46.15 17.86
CA SER A 78 -73.28 -46.10 17.46
C SER A 78 -74.21 -46.56 18.58
N LEU A 79 -73.87 -47.65 19.29
CA LEU A 79 -74.61 -48.13 20.47
C LEU A 79 -74.65 -47.08 21.58
N TYR A 80 -73.54 -46.40 21.83
CA TYR A 80 -73.47 -45.33 22.81
C TYR A 80 -74.38 -44.16 22.41
N LYS A 81 -74.34 -43.73 21.14
CA LYS A 81 -75.20 -42.64 20.63
C LYS A 81 -76.68 -43.01 20.54
N SER A 82 -77.03 -44.29 20.47
CA SER A 82 -78.41 -44.78 20.56
C SER A 82 -78.92 -44.97 22.00
N GLY A 83 -78.14 -44.59 23.01
CA GLY A 83 -78.51 -44.72 24.44
C GLY A 83 -78.17 -46.08 25.07
N ALA A 84 -77.60 -47.03 24.33
CA ALA A 84 -77.24 -48.37 24.82
C ALA A 84 -75.80 -48.40 25.38
N ALA A 85 -75.51 -47.54 26.37
CA ALA A 85 -74.16 -47.33 26.89
C ALA A 85 -73.51 -48.60 27.48
N ALA A 86 -74.29 -49.50 28.08
CA ALA A 86 -73.77 -50.75 28.67
C ALA A 86 -73.28 -51.74 27.59
N ALA A 87 -74.04 -51.88 26.51
CA ALA A 87 -73.64 -52.70 25.36
C ALA A 87 -72.44 -52.10 24.63
N ALA A 88 -72.38 -50.77 24.51
CA ALA A 88 -71.23 -50.07 23.95
C ALA A 88 -69.95 -50.33 24.75
N GLU A 89 -70.00 -50.21 26.08
CA GLU A 89 -68.85 -50.42 26.95
C GLU A 89 -68.31 -51.86 26.88
N GLN A 90 -69.19 -52.86 26.89
CA GLN A 90 -68.80 -54.27 26.74
C GLN A 90 -68.06 -54.52 25.42
N LEU A 91 -68.55 -53.91 24.33
CA LEU A 91 -67.93 -54.04 23.02
C LEU A 91 -66.56 -53.34 22.95
N LEU A 92 -66.38 -52.22 23.65
CA LEU A 92 -65.10 -51.52 23.76
C LEU A 92 -64.08 -52.29 24.61
N VAL A 93 -64.50 -52.88 25.72
CA VAL A 93 -63.66 -53.79 26.51
C VAL A 93 -63.25 -55.01 25.68
N LYS A 94 -64.18 -55.57 24.90
CA LYS A 94 -63.89 -56.68 23.98
C LYS A 94 -62.89 -56.27 22.90
N LEU A 95 -63.04 -55.09 22.32
CA LEU A 95 -62.12 -54.54 21.32
C LEU A 95 -60.70 -54.44 21.89
N GLU A 96 -60.55 -53.87 23.10
CA GLU A 96 -59.26 -53.70 23.76
C GLU A 96 -58.58 -55.02 24.10
N ARG A 97 -59.36 -56.07 24.42
CA ARG A 97 -58.83 -57.42 24.69
C ARG A 97 -58.49 -58.20 23.43
N GLN A 98 -59.35 -58.14 22.41
CA GLN A 98 -59.18 -58.92 21.17
C GLN A 98 -58.15 -58.31 20.23
N TRP A 99 -58.00 -56.98 20.24
CA TRP A 99 -57.01 -56.26 19.45
C TRP A 99 -56.19 -55.28 20.30
N PRO A 100 -55.29 -55.76 21.17
CA PRO A 100 -54.52 -54.92 22.09
C PRO A 100 -53.64 -53.86 21.40
N THR A 101 -53.20 -54.14 20.17
CA THR A 101 -52.35 -53.26 19.35
C THR A 101 -53.14 -52.43 18.33
N SER A 102 -54.48 -52.48 18.35
CA SER A 102 -55.30 -51.73 17.39
C SER A 102 -55.08 -50.23 17.51
N ARG A 103 -55.02 -49.54 16.37
CA ARG A 103 -55.01 -48.07 16.29
C ARG A 103 -56.26 -47.42 16.92
N TYR A 104 -57.35 -48.19 17.11
CA TYR A 104 -58.57 -47.73 17.76
C TYR A 104 -58.60 -47.98 19.26
N GLY A 105 -57.62 -48.68 19.85
CA GLY A 105 -57.58 -48.97 21.29
C GLY A 105 -57.57 -47.70 22.16
N ALA A 106 -56.81 -46.67 21.77
CA ALA A 106 -56.81 -45.38 22.46
C ALA A 106 -58.17 -44.68 22.36
N LYS A 107 -58.79 -44.68 21.16
CA LYS A 107 -60.12 -44.10 20.94
C LYS A 107 -61.19 -44.86 21.73
N SER A 108 -61.04 -46.18 21.86
CA SER A 108 -61.91 -47.04 22.66
C SER A 108 -61.87 -46.66 24.14
N ARG A 109 -60.68 -46.51 24.73
CA ARG A 109 -60.53 -46.07 26.13
C ARG A 109 -61.13 -44.69 26.39
N MET A 110 -60.97 -43.76 25.44
CA MET A 110 -61.57 -42.42 25.53
C MET A 110 -63.09 -42.46 25.45
N LEU A 111 -63.65 -43.31 24.59
CA LEU A 111 -65.09 -43.49 24.49
C LEU A 111 -65.67 -44.18 25.75
N ARG A 112 -64.94 -45.12 26.35
CA ARG A 112 -65.29 -45.70 27.67
C ARG A 112 -65.25 -44.65 28.78
N ALA A 113 -64.24 -43.78 28.79
CA ALA A 113 -64.17 -42.68 29.75
C ALA A 113 -65.37 -41.72 29.59
N ALA A 114 -65.79 -41.42 28.35
CA ALA A 114 -67.00 -40.65 28.07
C ALA A 114 -68.27 -41.33 28.58
N ILE A 115 -68.40 -42.66 28.43
CA ILE A 115 -69.50 -43.44 29.00
C ILE A 115 -69.52 -43.36 30.53
N CYS A 116 -68.37 -43.45 31.20
CA CYS A 116 -68.25 -43.28 32.65
C CYS A 116 -68.71 -41.87 33.10
N LEU A 117 -68.30 -40.82 32.37
CA LEU A 117 -68.70 -39.45 32.65
C LEU A 117 -70.23 -39.25 32.55
N ASP A 118 -70.86 -39.78 31.50
CA ASP A 118 -72.32 -39.69 31.32
C ASP A 118 -73.10 -40.40 32.43
N ARG A 119 -72.51 -41.46 33.02
CA ARG A 119 -73.06 -42.16 34.19
C ARG A 119 -72.72 -41.51 35.53
N LYS A 120 -72.01 -40.37 35.53
CA LYS A 120 -71.47 -39.69 36.71
C LYS A 120 -70.46 -40.53 37.51
N ASP A 121 -69.85 -41.54 36.89
CA ASP A 121 -68.73 -42.30 37.45
C ASP A 121 -67.41 -41.58 37.14
N PHE A 122 -67.10 -40.57 37.96
CA PHE A 122 -65.91 -39.75 37.78
C PHE A 122 -64.62 -40.52 38.07
N ALA A 123 -64.64 -41.47 39.02
CA ALA A 123 -63.47 -42.27 39.39
C ALA A 123 -63.06 -43.24 38.26
N GLY A 124 -64.04 -43.90 37.64
CA GLY A 124 -63.79 -44.76 36.48
C GLY A 124 -63.28 -43.98 35.26
N ALA A 125 -63.82 -42.78 35.03
CA ALA A 125 -63.35 -41.90 33.95
C ALA A 125 -61.91 -41.41 34.19
N GLU A 126 -61.57 -40.98 35.41
CA GLU A 126 -60.23 -40.51 35.77
C GLU A 126 -59.18 -41.61 35.56
N ALA A 127 -59.45 -42.85 36.00
CA ALA A 127 -58.53 -43.96 35.83
C ALA A 127 -58.20 -44.23 34.34
N LEU A 128 -59.21 -44.16 33.46
CA LEU A 128 -59.04 -44.34 32.02
C LEU A 128 -58.28 -43.17 31.37
N PHE A 129 -58.55 -41.93 31.77
CA PHE A 129 -57.81 -40.77 31.28
C PHE A 129 -56.34 -40.79 31.72
N ARG A 130 -56.09 -41.13 32.99
CA ARG A 130 -54.73 -41.23 33.54
C ARG A 130 -53.90 -42.29 32.83
N ALA A 131 -54.43 -43.51 32.68
CA ALA A 131 -53.74 -44.59 31.97
C ALA A 131 -53.42 -44.23 30.51
N GLN A 132 -54.31 -43.50 29.84
CA GLN A 132 -54.07 -43.02 28.48
C GLN A 132 -53.03 -41.90 28.42
N ALA A 133 -53.06 -40.96 29.37
CA ALA A 133 -52.06 -39.91 29.48
C ALA A 133 -50.65 -40.48 29.75
N GLU A 134 -50.54 -41.44 30.68
CA GLU A 134 -49.29 -42.16 30.97
C GLU A 134 -48.73 -42.88 29.74
N HIS A 135 -49.58 -43.55 28.95
CA HIS A 135 -49.17 -44.17 27.68
C HIS A 135 -48.73 -43.14 26.63
N LEU A 136 -49.42 -42.00 26.51
CA LEU A 136 -49.06 -40.94 25.54
C LEU A 136 -47.75 -40.24 25.91
N LEU A 137 -47.41 -40.17 27.20
CA LEU A 137 -46.19 -39.55 27.71
C LEU A 137 -45.03 -40.56 27.86
N SER A 138 -45.26 -41.84 27.60
CA SER A 138 -44.26 -42.90 27.78
C SER A 138 -43.05 -42.74 26.84
N LEU A 139 -41.87 -43.15 27.31
CA LEU A 139 -40.64 -43.16 26.53
C LEU A 139 -40.76 -44.02 25.26
N GLU A 140 -41.50 -45.12 25.33
CA GLU A 140 -41.73 -46.01 24.18
C GLU A 140 -42.57 -45.33 23.09
N ARG A 141 -43.64 -44.61 23.48
CA ARG A 141 -44.46 -43.87 22.52
C ARG A 141 -43.68 -42.73 21.88
N ARG A 142 -42.87 -42.02 22.67
CA ARG A 142 -41.97 -40.97 22.15
C ARG A 142 -40.92 -41.54 21.19
N ARG A 143 -40.35 -42.71 21.49
CA ARG A 143 -39.45 -43.45 20.58
C ARG A 143 -40.14 -43.78 19.26
N THR A 144 -41.38 -44.29 19.28
CA THR A 144 -42.12 -44.58 18.03
C THR A 144 -42.28 -43.32 17.18
N ILE A 145 -42.70 -42.22 17.79
CA ILE A 145 -42.88 -40.93 17.11
C ILE A 145 -41.54 -40.41 16.56
N ALA A 146 -40.49 -40.47 17.37
CA ALA A 146 -39.15 -40.02 16.98
C ALA A 146 -38.61 -40.81 15.80
N ASN A 147 -38.78 -42.13 15.78
CA ASN A 147 -38.35 -42.99 14.67
C ASN A 147 -39.06 -42.67 13.35
N MET A 148 -40.33 -42.22 13.39
CA MET A 148 -41.03 -41.77 12.18
C MET A 148 -40.38 -40.51 11.60
N TYR A 149 -40.10 -39.52 12.45
CA TYR A 149 -39.44 -38.28 12.02
C TYR A 149 -37.99 -38.51 11.60
N LEU A 150 -37.25 -39.39 12.29
CA LEU A 150 -35.88 -39.79 11.92
C LEU A 150 -35.82 -40.38 10.52
N ARG A 151 -36.74 -41.30 10.17
CA ARG A 151 -36.81 -41.86 8.81
C ARG A 151 -37.02 -40.79 7.74
N ILE A 152 -37.84 -39.79 8.02
CA ILE A 152 -38.09 -38.68 7.09
C ILE A 152 -36.86 -37.77 6.99
N ALA A 153 -36.22 -37.46 8.11
CA ALA A 153 -35.01 -36.63 8.14
C ALA A 153 -33.84 -37.31 7.40
N ASP A 154 -33.68 -38.62 7.59
CA ASP A 154 -32.65 -39.41 6.93
C ASP A 154 -32.88 -39.53 5.43
N PHE A 155 -34.14 -39.73 5.03
CA PHE A 155 -34.53 -39.73 3.63
C PHE A 155 -34.23 -38.38 2.97
N ALA A 156 -34.48 -37.26 3.69
CA ALA A 156 -34.20 -35.93 3.18
C ALA A 156 -32.70 -35.65 2.96
N MET A 157 -31.78 -36.38 3.60
CA MET A 157 -30.33 -36.23 3.41
C MET A 157 -29.74 -37.21 2.40
N ARG A 158 -30.55 -38.07 1.78
CA ARG A 158 -30.04 -39.10 0.87
C ARG A 158 -29.58 -38.47 -0.44
N LEU A 159 -28.33 -38.72 -0.82
CA LEU A 159 -27.81 -38.34 -2.13
C LEU A 159 -28.45 -39.18 -3.25
N PRO A 160 -28.64 -38.61 -4.46
CA PRO A 160 -29.01 -39.38 -5.63
C PRO A 160 -28.00 -40.50 -5.89
N ALA A 161 -28.45 -41.61 -6.46
CA ALA A 161 -27.54 -42.68 -6.85
C ALA A 161 -26.62 -42.18 -7.96
N ALA A 162 -25.36 -42.63 -7.99
CA ALA A 162 -24.40 -42.23 -9.04
C ALA A 162 -24.89 -42.55 -10.48
N ALA A 163 -25.76 -43.55 -10.61
CA ALA A 163 -26.41 -43.93 -11.88
C ALA A 163 -27.58 -43.00 -12.31
N ASP A 164 -28.09 -42.16 -11.40
CA ASP A 164 -29.15 -41.18 -11.67
C ASP A 164 -28.89 -39.86 -10.92
N PRO A 165 -27.96 -39.03 -11.42
CA PRO A 165 -27.65 -37.73 -10.81
C PRO A 165 -28.79 -36.71 -10.89
N ALA A 166 -29.83 -36.97 -11.71
CA ALA A 166 -31.04 -36.15 -11.81
C ALA A 166 -32.11 -36.51 -10.75
N GLY A 167 -31.84 -37.51 -9.90
CA GLY A 167 -32.71 -37.91 -8.80
C GLY A 167 -32.99 -36.79 -7.78
N THR A 168 -33.94 -37.04 -6.88
CA THR A 168 -34.35 -36.05 -5.86
C THR A 168 -33.15 -35.57 -5.04
N GLN A 169 -32.87 -34.27 -5.10
CA GLN A 169 -31.78 -33.65 -4.38
C GLN A 169 -32.04 -33.64 -2.86
N PRO A 170 -30.99 -33.64 -2.02
CA PRO A 170 -31.15 -33.60 -0.57
C PRO A 170 -31.79 -32.28 -0.11
N ASP A 171 -32.75 -32.37 0.79
CA ASP A 171 -33.38 -31.23 1.48
C ASP A 171 -32.82 -31.14 2.91
N TYR A 172 -31.62 -30.58 3.01
CA TYR A 172 -30.93 -30.44 4.30
C TYR A 172 -31.66 -29.51 5.27
N ASP A 173 -32.41 -28.52 4.79
CA ASP A 173 -33.19 -27.62 5.65
C ASP A 173 -34.36 -28.36 6.30
N LYS A 174 -35.05 -29.21 5.56
CA LYS A 174 -36.09 -30.09 6.12
C LYS A 174 -35.49 -31.08 7.11
N ALA A 175 -34.33 -31.67 6.81
CA ALA A 175 -33.65 -32.55 7.76
C ALA A 175 -33.29 -31.82 9.05
N LEU A 176 -32.69 -30.62 8.98
CA LEU A 176 -32.32 -29.81 10.15
C LEU A 176 -33.52 -29.37 10.97
N ARG A 177 -34.64 -28.96 10.35
CA ARG A 177 -35.90 -28.65 11.06
C ARG A 177 -36.41 -29.85 11.85
N LEU A 178 -36.39 -31.04 11.25
CA LEU A 178 -36.82 -32.27 11.89
C LEU A 178 -35.88 -32.70 13.02
N PHE A 179 -34.56 -32.59 12.84
CA PHE A 179 -33.61 -32.87 13.91
C PHE A 179 -33.75 -31.88 15.07
N ASN A 180 -33.94 -30.58 14.81
CA ASN A 180 -34.18 -29.60 15.86
C ASN A 180 -35.46 -29.91 16.65
N PHE A 181 -36.54 -30.30 15.98
CA PHE A 181 -37.75 -30.79 16.64
C PHE A 181 -37.48 -32.02 17.52
N LEU A 182 -36.73 -33.00 17.00
CA LEU A 182 -36.36 -34.22 17.74
C LEU A 182 -35.46 -33.92 18.95
N THR A 183 -34.55 -32.95 18.87
CA THR A 183 -33.70 -32.57 20.02
C THR A 183 -34.46 -31.92 21.17
N ALA A 184 -35.65 -31.37 20.91
CA ALA A 184 -36.54 -30.81 21.94
C ALA A 184 -37.43 -31.87 22.60
N MET A 185 -37.49 -33.09 22.06
CA MET A 185 -38.21 -34.21 22.67
C MET A 185 -37.34 -34.89 23.74
N ASP A 186 -37.98 -35.35 24.80
CA ASP A 186 -37.33 -36.19 25.81
C ASP A 186 -37.34 -37.64 25.34
N LEU A 187 -36.22 -38.03 24.72
CA LEU A 187 -35.95 -39.29 24.01
C LEU A 187 -35.07 -40.24 24.83
N PRO A 188 -35.17 -41.57 24.61
CA PRO A 188 -34.19 -42.54 25.10
C PRO A 188 -32.74 -42.16 24.72
N GLN A 189 -31.78 -42.48 25.60
CA GLN A 189 -30.39 -42.03 25.49
C GLN A 189 -29.70 -42.42 24.17
N ASP A 190 -29.98 -43.62 23.67
CA ASP A 190 -29.47 -44.15 22.39
C ASP A 190 -29.95 -43.32 21.19
N LEU A 191 -31.25 -43.00 21.15
CA LEU A 191 -31.83 -42.17 20.09
C LEU A 191 -31.40 -40.71 20.22
N ARG A 192 -31.20 -40.23 21.46
CA ARG A 192 -30.77 -38.87 21.73
C ARG A 192 -29.37 -38.62 21.18
N GLU A 193 -28.40 -39.49 21.43
CA GLU A 193 -27.05 -39.36 20.86
C GLU A 193 -27.09 -39.33 19.32
N TYR A 194 -27.84 -40.27 18.73
CA TYR A 194 -27.94 -40.40 17.29
C TYR A 194 -28.54 -39.16 16.62
N VAL A 195 -29.61 -38.61 17.18
CA VAL A 195 -30.26 -37.38 16.68
C VAL A 195 -29.28 -36.21 16.68
N TYR A 196 -28.51 -36.03 17.76
CA TYR A 196 -27.53 -34.94 17.86
C TYR A 196 -26.39 -35.14 16.85
N TYR A 197 -25.87 -36.36 16.71
CA TYR A 197 -24.86 -36.69 15.70
C TYR A 197 -25.36 -36.40 14.28
N ARG A 198 -26.55 -36.89 13.92
CA ARG A 198 -27.10 -36.70 12.57
C ARG A 198 -27.39 -35.23 12.25
N ARG A 199 -27.75 -34.43 13.25
CA ARG A 199 -27.86 -32.97 13.09
C ARG A 199 -26.53 -32.32 12.69
N VAL A 200 -25.42 -32.72 13.32
CA VAL A 200 -24.07 -32.24 12.96
C VAL A 200 -23.74 -32.61 11.52
N MET A 201 -23.97 -33.87 11.13
CA MET A 201 -23.70 -34.34 9.77
C MET A 201 -24.58 -33.64 8.73
N ALA A 202 -25.86 -33.39 9.04
CA ALA A 202 -26.77 -32.63 8.18
C ALA A 202 -26.26 -31.22 7.92
N ALA A 203 -25.84 -30.50 8.97
CA ALA A 203 -25.27 -29.17 8.84
C ALA A 203 -23.94 -29.16 8.07
N SER A 204 -23.12 -30.19 8.27
CA SER A 204 -21.84 -30.36 7.56
C SER A 204 -22.05 -30.61 6.07
N ALA A 205 -22.98 -31.49 5.70
CA ALA A 205 -23.35 -31.76 4.31
C ALA A 205 -23.97 -30.53 3.63
N ALA A 206 -24.69 -29.71 4.38
CA ALA A 206 -25.23 -28.42 3.93
C ALA A 206 -24.18 -27.28 3.86
N GLN A 207 -22.91 -27.54 4.21
CA GLN A 207 -21.83 -26.55 4.30
C GLN A 207 -22.13 -25.37 5.25
N ARG A 208 -23.00 -25.56 6.25
CA ARG A 208 -23.36 -24.55 7.26
C ARG A 208 -22.34 -24.56 8.40
N PHE A 209 -21.08 -24.24 8.11
CA PHE A 209 -19.95 -24.46 9.03
C PHE A 209 -20.09 -23.78 10.40
N HIS A 210 -20.69 -22.59 10.47
CA HIS A 210 -20.96 -21.90 11.74
C HIS A 210 -21.93 -22.70 12.64
N GLU A 211 -22.93 -23.36 12.04
CA GLU A 211 -23.87 -24.21 12.78
C GLU A 211 -23.25 -25.55 13.17
N VAL A 212 -22.35 -26.09 12.35
CA VAL A 212 -21.61 -27.32 12.68
C VAL A 212 -20.85 -27.15 13.99
N ALA A 213 -20.15 -26.03 14.19
CA ALA A 213 -19.42 -25.75 15.43
C ALA A 213 -20.34 -25.79 16.66
N ASN A 214 -21.47 -25.07 16.60
CA ASN A 214 -22.46 -25.02 17.68
C ASN A 214 -23.09 -26.39 17.96
N TYR A 215 -23.51 -27.10 16.91
CA TYR A 215 -24.14 -28.41 17.06
C TYR A 215 -23.15 -29.48 17.55
N ALA A 216 -21.90 -29.42 17.10
CA ALA A 216 -20.84 -30.33 17.55
C ALA A 216 -20.47 -30.07 19.01
N GLN A 217 -20.35 -28.81 19.43
CA GLN A 217 -20.11 -28.46 20.83
C GLN A 217 -21.24 -28.98 21.74
N ALA A 218 -22.50 -28.82 21.33
CA ALA A 218 -23.64 -29.36 22.07
C ALA A 218 -23.61 -30.90 22.15
N TYR A 219 -23.22 -31.58 21.07
CA TYR A 219 -23.04 -33.03 21.09
C TYR A 219 -21.90 -33.44 22.04
N MET A 220 -20.72 -32.82 21.93
CA MET A 220 -19.54 -33.17 22.73
C MET A 220 -19.79 -32.93 24.22
N SER A 221 -20.46 -31.84 24.58
CA SER A 221 -20.82 -31.53 25.97
C SER A 221 -21.77 -32.56 26.61
N LEU A 222 -22.46 -33.37 25.80
CA LEU A 222 -23.39 -34.40 26.29
C LEU A 222 -22.81 -35.81 26.21
N PHE A 223 -22.06 -36.12 25.15
CA PHE A 223 -21.69 -37.49 24.77
C PHE A 223 -20.19 -37.75 24.69
N ASP A 224 -19.35 -36.72 24.92
CA ASP A 224 -17.90 -36.84 24.89
C ASP A 224 -17.30 -36.57 26.30
N PRO A 225 -16.96 -37.64 27.04
CA PRO A 225 -16.40 -37.50 28.39
C PRO A 225 -15.03 -36.81 28.38
N PHE A 226 -14.23 -37.01 27.33
CA PHE A 226 -12.89 -36.43 27.21
C PHE A 226 -12.94 -34.93 26.86
N TYR A 227 -13.95 -34.51 26.10
CA TYR A 227 -14.18 -33.08 25.91
C TYR A 227 -14.56 -32.41 27.24
N ARG A 228 -15.43 -33.04 28.03
CA ARG A 228 -15.80 -32.50 29.35
C ARG A 228 -14.64 -32.43 30.34
N SER A 229 -13.80 -33.45 30.41
CA SER A 229 -12.62 -33.45 31.29
C SER A 229 -11.51 -32.53 30.76
N ASP A 230 -11.09 -32.73 29.52
CA ASP A 230 -9.84 -32.17 28.97
C ASP A 230 -10.03 -30.72 28.47
N VAL A 231 -11.27 -30.34 28.13
CA VAL A 231 -11.61 -29.01 27.59
C VAL A 231 -12.46 -28.19 28.55
N LEU A 232 -13.52 -28.75 29.13
CA LEU A 232 -14.40 -28.02 30.05
C LEU A 232 -13.93 -28.04 31.51
N GLY A 233 -12.93 -28.87 31.85
CA GLY A 233 -12.35 -28.93 33.19
C GLY A 233 -13.28 -29.55 34.25
N GLU A 234 -14.24 -30.39 33.86
CA GLU A 234 -15.06 -31.14 34.81
C GLU A 234 -14.18 -32.07 35.67
N MET A 235 -14.33 -32.01 37.01
CA MET A 235 -13.45 -32.74 37.95
C MET A 235 -13.43 -34.25 37.65
N PRO A 236 -12.23 -34.88 37.63
CA PRO A 236 -12.10 -36.31 37.34
C PRO A 236 -12.76 -37.13 38.45
N GLY A 237 -13.78 -37.90 38.06
CA GLY A 237 -14.57 -38.75 38.98
C GLY A 237 -15.97 -39.08 38.46
N GLN A 238 -16.61 -38.18 37.70
CA GLN A 238 -17.90 -38.43 37.03
C GLN A 238 -17.78 -38.58 35.50
N ALA A 239 -16.88 -37.84 34.85
CA ALA A 239 -16.69 -37.91 33.39
C ALA A 239 -15.98 -39.20 32.92
N GLU A 240 -14.96 -39.66 33.65
CA GLU A 240 -14.11 -40.82 33.26
C GLU A 240 -14.81 -42.19 33.36
N ARG A 241 -15.98 -42.28 34.01
CA ARG A 241 -16.78 -43.51 34.09
C ARG A 241 -17.79 -43.65 32.95
N ALA A 242 -18.01 -42.59 32.16
CA ALA A 242 -18.93 -42.61 31.03
C ALA A 242 -18.21 -43.07 29.76
N GLN A 243 -18.77 -44.03 29.03
CA GLN A 243 -18.26 -44.40 27.71
C GLN A 243 -18.53 -43.27 26.71
N ALA A 244 -17.55 -42.98 25.86
CA ALA A 244 -17.72 -42.03 24.76
C ALA A 244 -18.83 -42.51 23.82
N GLY A 245 -19.67 -41.57 23.34
CA GLY A 245 -20.69 -41.88 22.35
C GLY A 245 -20.07 -42.50 21.07
N PRO A 246 -20.79 -43.40 20.39
CA PRO A 246 -20.27 -44.13 19.23
C PRO A 246 -19.88 -43.23 18.06
N ASN A 247 -20.40 -42.01 17.97
CA ASN A 247 -20.11 -41.07 16.88
C ASN A 247 -19.17 -39.91 17.28
N VAL A 248 -18.52 -39.97 18.45
CA VAL A 248 -17.63 -38.90 18.92
C VAL A 248 -16.52 -38.56 17.92
N ALA A 249 -15.86 -39.58 17.34
CA ALA A 249 -14.82 -39.35 16.34
C ALA A 249 -15.34 -38.59 15.11
N ARG A 250 -16.51 -38.98 14.58
CA ARG A 250 -17.13 -38.34 13.41
C ARG A 250 -17.51 -36.89 13.70
N VAL A 251 -18.07 -36.62 14.88
CA VAL A 251 -18.47 -35.26 15.27
C VAL A 251 -17.25 -34.36 15.47
N ARG A 252 -16.18 -34.86 16.11
CA ARG A 252 -14.94 -34.09 16.27
C ARG A 252 -14.28 -33.78 14.93
N LEU A 253 -14.23 -34.74 14.01
CA LEU A 253 -13.71 -34.49 12.65
C LEU A 253 -14.53 -33.44 11.91
N ALA A 254 -15.87 -33.54 11.94
CA ALA A 254 -16.75 -32.55 11.32
C ALA A 254 -16.56 -31.14 11.92
N ALA A 255 -16.35 -31.05 13.25
CA ALA A 255 -16.05 -29.78 13.92
C ALA A 255 -14.70 -29.19 13.47
N VAL A 256 -13.67 -30.03 13.35
CA VAL A 256 -12.34 -29.64 12.85
C VAL A 256 -12.43 -29.17 11.40
N GLU A 257 -13.10 -29.91 10.53
CA GLU A 257 -13.25 -29.55 9.12
C GLU A 257 -14.04 -28.25 8.94
N ALA A 258 -15.14 -28.07 9.66
CA ALA A 258 -15.92 -26.84 9.64
C ALA A 258 -15.07 -25.64 10.08
N SER A 259 -14.28 -25.82 11.14
CA SER A 259 -13.34 -24.82 11.62
C SER A 259 -12.31 -24.45 10.55
N LEU A 260 -11.72 -25.44 9.87
CA LEU A 260 -10.73 -25.23 8.81
C LEU A 260 -11.32 -24.60 7.54
N ARG A 261 -12.61 -24.79 7.25
CA ARG A 261 -13.28 -24.30 6.03
C ARG A 261 -13.97 -22.96 6.18
N SER A 262 -14.30 -22.53 7.40
CA SER A 262 -14.81 -21.19 7.64
C SER A 262 -13.70 -20.15 7.37
N SER A 263 -13.99 -19.10 6.58
CA SER A 263 -13.06 -17.98 6.31
C SER A 263 -12.73 -17.14 7.56
N ASN A 264 -13.45 -17.39 8.66
CA ASN A 264 -13.22 -16.89 10.02
C ASN A 264 -12.67 -17.98 10.95
N ALA A 265 -11.82 -18.89 10.45
CA ALA A 265 -11.25 -19.94 11.27
C ALA A 265 -10.57 -19.34 12.51
N LEU A 266 -11.13 -19.67 13.68
CA LEU A 266 -10.56 -19.63 15.02
C LEU A 266 -9.39 -18.67 15.19
N SER A 267 -9.69 -17.59 15.90
CA SER A 267 -8.80 -16.65 16.56
C SER A 267 -7.40 -17.25 16.82
N ARG A 268 -6.38 -16.47 16.43
CA ARG A 268 -4.96 -16.68 16.66
C ARG A 268 -4.70 -17.54 17.92
N PRO A 269 -3.72 -18.47 17.92
CA PRO A 269 -3.32 -19.12 19.16
C PRO A 269 -2.94 -18.03 20.17
N GLY A 270 -3.73 -17.89 21.24
CA GLY A 270 -3.59 -16.82 22.24
C GLY A 270 -4.70 -15.77 22.29
N VAL A 271 -5.66 -15.73 21.34
CA VAL A 271 -6.82 -14.84 21.41
C VAL A 271 -8.04 -15.60 21.93
N ARG A 272 -8.43 -15.31 23.18
CA ARG A 272 -9.73 -15.67 23.75
C ARG A 272 -10.77 -14.70 23.19
N GLU A 273 -11.49 -15.08 22.15
CA GLU A 273 -12.73 -14.37 21.79
C GLU A 273 -13.90 -15.02 22.52
N ASP A 274 -14.57 -14.24 23.37
CA ASP A 274 -15.69 -14.65 24.20
C ASP A 274 -16.94 -14.95 23.36
N PHE A 275 -17.10 -16.21 22.95
CA PHE A 275 -18.37 -16.76 22.51
C PHE A 275 -19.10 -17.37 23.71
N GLY A 276 -19.81 -16.55 24.48
CA GLY A 276 -20.69 -17.03 25.56
C GLY A 276 -19.99 -17.53 26.83
N GLY A 277 -18.76 -17.07 27.12
CA GLY A 277 -18.12 -17.23 28.41
C GLY A 277 -17.38 -18.56 28.67
N LEU A 278 -17.12 -19.38 27.64
CA LEU A 278 -16.22 -20.55 27.72
C LEU A 278 -15.26 -20.57 26.52
N PRO A 279 -13.94 -20.79 26.72
CA PRO A 279 -12.99 -20.83 25.62
C PRO A 279 -13.22 -22.09 24.76
N GLN A 280 -13.34 -21.91 23.44
CA GLN A 280 -13.24 -23.05 22.51
C GLN A 280 -11.79 -23.58 22.54
N PRO A 281 -11.56 -24.90 22.61
CA PRO A 281 -10.22 -25.45 22.41
C PRO A 281 -9.76 -25.10 21.00
N SER A 282 -8.49 -24.76 20.81
CA SER A 282 -7.96 -24.57 19.46
C SER A 282 -8.17 -25.85 18.64
N THR A 283 -8.39 -25.72 17.32
CA THR A 283 -8.55 -26.88 16.42
C THR A 283 -7.46 -27.93 16.63
N VAL A 284 -6.24 -27.45 16.90
CA VAL A 284 -5.06 -28.26 17.21
C VAL A 284 -5.29 -29.14 18.44
N VAL A 285 -5.75 -28.58 19.56
CA VAL A 285 -5.97 -29.33 20.81
C VAL A 285 -7.07 -30.38 20.62
N LEU A 286 -8.18 -30.02 19.96
CA LEU A 286 -9.27 -30.95 19.71
C LEU A 286 -8.81 -32.14 18.84
N LEU A 287 -7.97 -31.86 17.85
CA LEU A 287 -7.46 -32.85 16.91
C LEU A 287 -6.35 -33.73 17.51
N ASP A 288 -5.36 -33.15 18.19
CA ASP A 288 -4.30 -33.90 18.87
C ASP A 288 -4.87 -34.82 19.95
N ASN A 289 -5.87 -34.33 20.71
CA ASN A 289 -6.59 -35.17 21.67
C ASN A 289 -7.35 -36.30 20.96
N LEU A 290 -8.07 -36.03 19.86
CA LEU A 290 -8.74 -37.08 19.09
C LEU A 290 -7.76 -38.14 18.61
N ILE A 291 -6.61 -37.75 18.03
CA ILE A 291 -5.58 -38.68 17.55
C ILE A 291 -5.05 -39.55 18.69
N ALA A 292 -4.74 -38.96 19.85
CA ALA A 292 -4.28 -39.70 21.02
C ALA A 292 -5.33 -40.73 21.49
N ARG A 293 -6.61 -40.32 21.58
CA ARG A 293 -7.70 -41.19 22.02
C ARG A 293 -8.03 -42.30 21.02
N LEU A 294 -7.94 -42.04 19.72
CA LEU A 294 -8.07 -43.07 18.68
C LEU A 294 -6.94 -44.10 18.76
N ARG A 295 -5.68 -43.65 18.94
CA ARG A 295 -4.51 -44.54 19.10
C ARG A 295 -4.61 -45.45 20.33
N THR A 296 -5.16 -44.94 21.43
CA THR A 296 -5.35 -45.72 22.67
C THR A 296 -6.62 -46.59 22.67
N GLY A 297 -7.50 -46.43 21.67
CA GLY A 297 -8.81 -47.09 21.63
C GLY A 297 -9.85 -46.50 22.60
N ALA A 298 -9.55 -45.39 23.27
CA ALA A 298 -10.46 -44.72 24.20
C ALA A 298 -11.67 -44.07 23.51
N ILE A 299 -11.53 -43.70 22.23
CA ILE A 299 -12.64 -43.35 21.33
C ILE A 299 -12.68 -44.41 20.23
N ALA A 300 -13.87 -44.92 19.93
CA ALA A 300 -14.06 -45.88 18.84
C ALA A 300 -13.73 -45.23 17.49
N ASP A 301 -12.82 -45.85 16.75
CA ASP A 301 -12.60 -45.52 15.35
C ASP A 301 -13.74 -46.09 14.48
N PHE A 302 -13.92 -45.55 13.27
CA PHE A 302 -14.88 -46.04 12.31
C PHE A 302 -14.20 -46.58 11.05
N GLN A 303 -14.82 -47.61 10.45
CA GLN A 303 -14.40 -48.18 9.16
C GLN A 303 -12.89 -48.54 9.09
N ASN A 304 -12.42 -49.44 9.97
CA ASN A 304 -11.06 -50.00 9.90
C ASN A 304 -9.91 -48.97 9.98
N GLY A 305 -10.04 -47.91 10.79
CA GLY A 305 -8.97 -46.93 10.99
C GLY A 305 -9.11 -45.64 10.17
N GLU A 306 -10.22 -45.46 9.46
CA GLU A 306 -10.47 -44.29 8.61
C GLU A 306 -10.56 -42.99 9.43
N GLY A 307 -11.04 -43.03 10.67
CA GLY A 307 -11.07 -41.87 11.55
C GLY A 307 -9.68 -41.38 11.94
N LEU A 308 -8.75 -42.28 12.29
CA LEU A 308 -7.36 -41.91 12.57
C LEU A 308 -6.66 -41.34 11.33
N LYS A 309 -6.89 -41.96 10.16
CA LYS A 309 -6.36 -41.49 8.88
C LYS A 309 -6.84 -40.07 8.55
N GLN A 310 -8.14 -39.81 8.67
CA GLN A 310 -8.72 -38.48 8.45
C GLN A 310 -8.18 -37.45 9.46
N ALA A 311 -8.05 -37.83 10.72
CA ALA A 311 -7.49 -36.95 11.75
C ALA A 311 -6.04 -36.57 11.44
N LEU A 312 -5.20 -37.54 11.06
CA LEU A 312 -3.81 -37.29 10.67
C LEU A 312 -3.69 -36.42 9.41
N PHE A 313 -4.60 -36.58 8.44
CA PHE A 313 -4.61 -35.74 7.24
C PHE A 313 -4.98 -34.28 7.54
N LEU A 314 -5.88 -34.03 8.48
CA LEU A 314 -6.31 -32.67 8.84
C LEU A 314 -5.30 -31.93 9.74
N LYS A 315 -4.42 -32.68 10.42
CA LYS A 315 -3.44 -32.17 11.39
C LYS A 315 -2.50 -31.10 10.84
N PRO A 316 -1.88 -31.27 9.64
CA PRO A 316 -1.06 -30.23 9.04
C PRO A 316 -1.82 -28.92 8.85
N PHE A 317 -3.07 -28.98 8.37
CA PHE A 317 -3.89 -27.80 8.12
C PHE A 317 -4.31 -27.09 9.42
N ALA A 318 -4.56 -27.84 10.50
CA ALA A 318 -4.79 -27.28 11.83
C ALA A 318 -3.56 -26.51 12.34
N TYR A 319 -2.35 -27.02 12.08
CA TYR A 319 -1.11 -26.30 12.32
C TYR A 319 -0.85 -25.18 11.30
N GLY A 320 -1.69 -24.97 10.29
CA GLY A 320 -1.54 -23.87 9.33
C GLY A 320 -0.80 -24.24 8.05
N LEU A 321 -0.93 -25.47 7.55
CA LEU A 321 -0.50 -25.88 6.20
C LEU A 321 -1.34 -25.22 5.08
N LYS A 322 -1.55 -23.91 5.15
CA LYS A 322 -2.18 -23.08 4.12
C LYS A 322 -1.27 -21.86 3.91
N PRO A 323 -1.03 -21.42 2.67
CA PRO A 323 -0.44 -20.11 2.44
C PRO A 323 -1.42 -19.08 2.99
N THR A 324 -1.12 -18.45 4.12
CA THR A 324 -1.97 -17.41 4.69
C THR A 324 -2.14 -16.29 3.67
N ALA A 325 -3.38 -15.99 3.29
CA ALA A 325 -3.72 -14.78 2.53
C ALA A 325 -3.55 -13.59 3.47
N GLY A 326 -2.33 -13.10 3.61
CA GLY A 326 -1.94 -12.05 4.54
C GLY A 326 -0.48 -12.21 4.89
N SER A 327 0.29 -11.13 4.67
CA SER A 327 1.71 -11.02 5.00
C SER A 327 1.99 -11.60 6.39
N MET A 328 2.64 -12.78 6.45
CA MET A 328 3.46 -13.07 7.62
C MET A 328 4.55 -12.00 7.60
N GLU A 329 4.61 -11.19 8.66
CA GLU A 329 5.80 -10.40 8.93
C GLU A 329 6.96 -11.41 8.99
N THR A 330 7.84 -11.34 7.99
CA THR A 330 8.96 -12.25 7.85
C THR A 330 9.76 -12.30 9.14
N GLY A 331 9.85 -13.48 9.77
CA GLY A 331 10.74 -13.71 10.91
C GLY A 331 10.09 -13.68 12.30
N ASP A 332 8.76 -13.71 12.43
CA ASP A 332 8.17 -13.98 13.74
C ASP A 332 8.51 -15.41 14.20
N GLY A 333 9.10 -15.57 15.39
CA GLY A 333 9.46 -16.89 15.92
C GLY A 333 8.25 -17.85 16.03
N PHE A 334 7.04 -17.28 16.04
CA PHE A 334 5.78 -17.98 16.09
C PHE A 334 5.39 -18.62 14.74
N GLY A 335 5.53 -17.92 13.61
CA GLY A 335 5.24 -18.44 12.27
C GLY A 335 6.20 -19.56 11.86
N ILE A 336 7.49 -19.44 12.20
CA ILE A 336 8.50 -20.49 11.97
C ILE A 336 8.16 -21.78 12.72
N ALA A 337 7.85 -21.68 14.02
CA ALA A 337 7.49 -22.84 14.84
C ALA A 337 6.20 -23.52 14.33
N ARG A 338 5.24 -22.71 13.86
CA ARG A 338 3.98 -23.17 13.27
C ARG A 338 4.22 -23.93 11.97
N ALA A 339 5.01 -23.37 11.05
CA ALA A 339 5.37 -24.00 9.78
C ALA A 339 6.07 -25.35 10.00
N ARG A 340 7.05 -25.41 10.92
CA ARG A 340 7.76 -26.66 11.25
C ARG A 340 6.82 -27.75 11.79
N ARG A 341 5.85 -27.39 12.65
CA ARG A 341 4.84 -28.34 13.15
C ARG A 341 3.90 -28.82 12.04
N ALA A 342 3.48 -27.93 11.14
CA ALA A 342 2.65 -28.27 10.00
C ALA A 342 3.36 -29.25 9.06
N VAL A 343 4.64 -28.99 8.74
CA VAL A 343 5.47 -29.87 7.92
C VAL A 343 5.70 -31.21 8.60
N ALA A 344 6.04 -31.22 9.90
CA ALA A 344 6.20 -32.47 10.65
C ALA A 344 4.92 -33.33 10.65
N ALA A 345 3.75 -32.72 10.82
CA ALA A 345 2.47 -33.41 10.72
C ALA A 345 2.20 -33.93 9.29
N ALA A 346 2.58 -33.18 8.26
CA ALA A 346 2.41 -33.61 6.87
C ALA A 346 3.30 -34.83 6.58
N THR A 347 4.56 -34.79 7.04
CA THR A 347 5.49 -35.91 6.94
C THR A 347 4.99 -37.13 7.74
N GLU A 348 4.37 -36.94 8.90
CA GLU A 348 3.75 -38.02 9.68
C GLU A 348 2.66 -38.73 8.87
N PHE A 349 1.77 -37.99 8.21
CA PHE A 349 0.73 -38.57 7.36
C PHE A 349 1.31 -39.31 6.15
N MET A 350 2.25 -38.69 5.42
CA MET A 350 2.86 -39.29 4.23
C MET A 350 3.60 -40.59 4.55
N ARG A 351 4.28 -40.67 5.71
CA ARG A 351 4.92 -41.92 6.16
C ARG A 351 3.93 -43.01 6.54
N ALA A 352 2.79 -42.63 7.13
CA ALA A 352 1.77 -43.59 7.55
C ALA A 352 0.93 -44.10 6.37
N TYR A 353 0.75 -43.29 5.33
CA TYR A 353 -0.11 -43.58 4.18
C TYR A 353 0.56 -43.17 2.85
N PRO A 354 1.73 -43.75 2.50
CA PRO A 354 2.54 -43.29 1.35
C PRO A 354 1.84 -43.42 0.00
N SER A 355 0.89 -44.35 -0.13
CA SER A 355 0.11 -44.57 -1.36
C SER A 355 -1.21 -43.80 -1.44
N ASP A 356 -1.54 -43.00 -0.42
CA ASP A 356 -2.78 -42.22 -0.45
C ASP A 356 -2.65 -40.98 -1.32
N ALA A 357 -3.60 -40.78 -2.25
CA ALA A 357 -3.61 -39.64 -3.16
C ALA A 357 -3.60 -38.28 -2.44
N LYS A 358 -4.07 -38.19 -1.20
CA LYS A 358 -4.01 -36.97 -0.37
C LYS A 358 -2.59 -36.49 -0.09
N CYS A 359 -1.59 -37.38 -0.18
CA CYS A 359 -0.17 -37.00 -0.04
C CYS A 359 0.26 -36.00 -1.12
N LEU A 360 -0.34 -36.04 -2.32
CA LEU A 360 -0.02 -35.11 -3.41
C LEU A 360 -0.35 -33.65 -3.05
N ASP A 361 -1.46 -33.43 -2.33
CA ASP A 361 -1.82 -32.09 -1.86
C ASP A 361 -0.87 -31.59 -0.77
N LEU A 362 -0.44 -32.47 0.14
CA LEU A 362 0.54 -32.13 1.17
C LEU A 362 1.89 -31.77 0.55
N LEU A 363 2.37 -32.59 -0.38
CA LEU A 363 3.61 -32.35 -1.13
C LEU A 363 3.63 -30.99 -1.83
N ARG A 364 2.50 -30.60 -2.45
CA ARG A 364 2.37 -29.29 -3.10
C ARG A 364 2.47 -28.12 -2.10
N GLN A 365 1.93 -28.27 -0.90
CA GLN A 365 1.83 -27.17 0.08
C GLN A 365 3.06 -27.02 0.97
N VAL A 366 3.79 -28.11 1.26
CA VAL A 366 4.94 -28.09 2.18
C VAL A 366 6.01 -27.05 1.80
N PRO A 367 6.55 -27.02 0.56
CA PRO A 367 7.55 -26.01 0.19
C PRO A 367 6.99 -24.57 0.26
N ARG A 368 5.72 -24.37 -0.10
CA ARG A 368 5.06 -23.05 -0.11
C ARG A 368 4.91 -22.46 1.29
N VAL A 369 4.58 -23.30 2.27
CA VAL A 369 4.45 -22.89 3.68
C VAL A 369 5.81 -22.57 4.28
N LEU A 370 6.86 -23.32 3.92
CA LEU A 370 8.23 -23.03 4.33
C LEU A 370 8.71 -21.68 3.78
N LEU A 371 8.46 -21.39 2.49
CA LEU A 371 8.74 -20.09 1.89
C LEU A 371 7.97 -18.95 2.58
N ALA A 372 6.68 -19.15 2.85
CA ALA A 372 5.85 -18.14 3.51
C ALA A 372 6.34 -17.84 4.94
N ALA A 373 7.01 -18.78 5.59
CA ALA A 373 7.63 -18.61 6.90
C ALA A 373 9.08 -18.09 6.85
N GLY A 374 9.62 -17.79 5.66
CA GLY A 374 11.00 -17.34 5.46
C GLY A 374 12.06 -18.43 5.60
N LEU A 375 11.67 -19.71 5.63
CA LEU A 375 12.57 -20.87 5.73
C LEU A 375 13.01 -21.32 4.33
N THR A 376 13.79 -20.49 3.64
CA THR A 376 14.14 -20.71 2.23
C THR A 376 14.96 -21.98 1.99
N ASP A 377 15.95 -22.27 2.84
CA ASP A 377 16.77 -23.49 2.69
C ASP A 377 15.94 -24.77 2.90
N ASP A 378 15.08 -24.78 3.92
CA ASP A 378 14.16 -25.90 4.18
C ASP A 378 13.18 -26.08 2.99
N ALA A 379 12.71 -24.99 2.39
CA ALA A 379 11.85 -25.04 1.21
C ALA A 379 12.57 -25.61 -0.03
N ILE A 380 13.85 -25.26 -0.23
CA ILE A 380 14.67 -25.79 -1.33
C ILE A 380 14.85 -27.31 -1.16
N GLU A 381 15.14 -27.78 0.05
CA GLU A 381 15.23 -29.23 0.32
C GLU A 381 13.87 -29.92 0.16
N ALA A 382 12.76 -29.28 0.55
CA ALA A 382 11.42 -29.82 0.32
C ALA A 382 11.07 -29.91 -1.18
N TYR A 383 11.46 -28.93 -1.99
CA TYR A 383 11.32 -29.01 -3.45
C TYR A 383 12.17 -30.13 -4.04
N ARG A 384 13.41 -30.30 -3.56
CA ARG A 384 14.30 -31.39 -3.99
C ARG A 384 13.69 -32.76 -3.68
N ALA A 385 13.19 -32.96 -2.45
CA ALA A 385 12.54 -34.21 -2.05
C ALA A 385 11.29 -34.50 -2.90
N LEU A 386 10.48 -33.48 -3.19
CA LEU A 386 9.32 -33.60 -4.08
C LEU A 386 9.73 -34.02 -5.50
N VAL A 387 10.75 -33.38 -6.08
CA VAL A 387 11.28 -33.73 -7.41
C VAL A 387 11.78 -35.18 -7.44
N ALA A 388 12.41 -35.65 -6.36
CA ALA A 388 12.86 -37.04 -6.24
C ALA A 388 11.71 -38.04 -5.96
N GLY A 389 10.52 -37.57 -5.61
CA GLY A 389 9.39 -38.43 -5.22
C GLY A 389 9.58 -39.09 -3.86
N GLU A 390 10.36 -38.50 -2.96
CA GLU A 390 10.65 -39.08 -1.65
C GLU A 390 9.41 -39.14 -0.74
N GLY A 391 9.21 -40.28 -0.07
CA GLY A 391 8.19 -40.44 0.97
C GLY A 391 6.77 -40.72 0.48
N VAL A 392 6.56 -40.94 -0.82
CA VAL A 392 5.29 -41.35 -1.41
C VAL A 392 5.47 -42.52 -2.37
N ASP A 393 4.44 -43.35 -2.52
CA ASP A 393 4.40 -44.53 -3.39
C ASP A 393 3.05 -44.61 -4.11
N MET A 394 2.90 -43.82 -5.18
CA MET A 394 1.64 -43.67 -5.91
C MET A 394 1.40 -44.86 -6.85
N ALA A 395 0.30 -45.59 -6.62
CA ALA A 395 -0.13 -46.69 -7.47
C ALA A 395 -0.80 -46.22 -8.78
N ASP A 396 -0.82 -47.09 -9.78
CA ASP A 396 -1.57 -46.93 -11.02
C ASP A 396 -3.07 -47.22 -10.78
N GLU A 397 -3.71 -46.41 -9.93
CA GLU A 397 -5.16 -46.45 -9.68
C GLU A 397 -5.95 -45.81 -10.84
N PRO A 398 -7.27 -46.08 -10.95
CA PRO A 398 -8.11 -45.47 -11.97
C PRO A 398 -8.01 -43.95 -11.94
N ALA A 399 -8.04 -43.35 -13.14
CA ALA A 399 -8.02 -41.91 -13.30
C ALA A 399 -9.12 -41.23 -12.47
N ASP A 400 -8.78 -40.09 -11.89
CA ASP A 400 -9.72 -39.22 -11.21
C ASP A 400 -10.71 -38.55 -12.20
N ALA A 401 -11.55 -37.64 -11.69
CA ALA A 401 -12.53 -36.92 -12.51
C ALA A 401 -11.87 -36.07 -13.62
N ASP A 402 -10.58 -35.73 -13.48
CA ASP A 402 -9.80 -34.96 -14.46
C ASP A 402 -9.08 -35.88 -15.47
N GLY A 403 -9.27 -37.21 -15.37
CA GLY A 403 -8.70 -38.18 -16.30
C GLY A 403 -7.24 -38.53 -16.01
N LEU A 404 -6.70 -38.17 -14.84
CA LEU A 404 -5.31 -38.43 -14.46
C LEU A 404 -5.19 -39.49 -13.37
N THR A 405 -4.23 -40.39 -13.51
CA THR A 405 -3.85 -41.30 -12.44
C THR A 405 -3.06 -40.56 -11.34
N PRO A 406 -3.05 -41.04 -10.08
CA PRO A 406 -2.24 -40.45 -9.02
C PRO A 406 -0.74 -40.33 -9.39
N ARG A 407 -0.23 -41.28 -10.17
CA ARG A 407 1.14 -41.27 -10.67
C ARG A 407 1.40 -40.16 -11.71
N GLU A 408 0.49 -39.97 -12.66
CA GLU A 408 0.58 -38.85 -13.61
C GLU A 408 0.48 -37.50 -12.91
N ARG A 409 -0.34 -37.41 -11.85
CA ARG A 409 -0.45 -36.21 -11.02
C ARG A 409 0.84 -35.92 -10.25
N LEU A 410 1.52 -36.95 -9.75
CA LEU A 410 2.85 -36.80 -9.15
C LEU A 410 3.88 -36.28 -10.17
N LEU A 411 3.88 -36.80 -11.41
CA LEU A 411 4.77 -36.32 -12.47
C LEU A 411 4.53 -34.84 -12.81
N GLN A 412 3.27 -34.40 -12.87
CA GLN A 412 2.94 -32.98 -13.04
C GLN A 412 3.46 -32.13 -11.88
N LEU A 413 3.30 -32.61 -10.63
CA LEU A 413 3.80 -31.93 -9.44
C LEU A 413 5.32 -31.84 -9.42
N GLN A 414 6.03 -32.88 -9.86
CA GLN A 414 7.48 -32.87 -9.98
C GLN A 414 7.95 -31.82 -10.99
N ALA A 415 7.28 -31.73 -12.15
CA ALA A 415 7.56 -30.68 -13.12
C ALA A 415 7.33 -29.28 -12.52
N GLU A 416 6.18 -29.05 -11.88
CA GLU A 416 5.87 -27.79 -11.19
C GLU A 416 6.92 -27.45 -10.12
N ALA A 417 7.40 -28.44 -9.38
CA ALA A 417 8.43 -28.28 -8.34
C ALA A 417 9.78 -27.87 -8.92
N VAL A 418 10.24 -28.47 -10.02
CA VAL A 418 11.47 -28.04 -10.70
C VAL A 418 11.33 -26.58 -11.14
N PHE A 419 10.23 -26.21 -11.81
CA PHE A 419 10.03 -24.82 -12.23
C PHE A 419 10.00 -23.84 -11.06
N SER A 420 9.26 -24.18 -9.99
CA SER A 420 9.12 -23.35 -8.79
C SER A 420 10.43 -23.18 -8.04
N SER A 421 11.26 -24.23 -7.95
CA SER A 421 12.58 -24.12 -7.32
C SER A 421 13.49 -23.11 -8.04
N GLY A 422 13.42 -23.04 -9.37
CA GLY A 422 14.14 -22.01 -10.15
C GLY A 422 13.72 -20.59 -9.77
N ARG A 423 12.43 -20.37 -9.51
CA ARG A 423 11.91 -19.09 -9.02
C ARG A 423 12.44 -18.74 -7.63
N VAL A 424 12.50 -19.72 -6.73
CA VAL A 424 13.09 -19.50 -5.40
C VAL A 424 14.55 -19.06 -5.50
N PHE A 425 15.37 -19.74 -6.31
CA PHE A 425 16.76 -19.34 -6.54
C PHE A 425 16.88 -17.95 -7.15
N PHE A 426 15.97 -17.58 -8.04
CA PHE A 426 15.94 -16.24 -8.63
C PHE A 426 15.62 -15.18 -7.57
N ASP A 427 14.61 -15.42 -6.75
CA ASP A 427 14.14 -14.47 -5.73
C ASP A 427 15.22 -14.20 -4.65
N ILE A 428 16.07 -15.18 -4.33
CA ILE A 428 17.21 -15.00 -3.41
C ILE A 428 18.49 -14.47 -4.08
N GLY A 429 18.42 -14.07 -5.36
CA GLY A 429 19.56 -13.51 -6.10
C GLY A 429 20.61 -14.52 -6.55
N ARG A 430 20.31 -15.82 -6.49
CA ARG A 430 21.13 -16.93 -7.02
C ARG A 430 20.77 -17.20 -8.48
N PHE A 431 20.96 -16.18 -9.33
CA PHE A 431 20.51 -16.19 -10.73
C PHE A 431 21.11 -17.31 -11.58
N ARG A 432 22.38 -17.67 -11.34
CA ARG A 432 23.03 -18.78 -12.07
C ARG A 432 22.35 -20.11 -11.80
N ASP A 433 22.08 -20.41 -10.53
CA ASP A 433 21.39 -21.64 -10.12
C ASP A 433 19.96 -21.65 -10.68
N ALA A 434 19.26 -20.52 -10.66
CA ALA A 434 17.93 -20.39 -11.24
C ALA A 434 17.92 -20.73 -12.74
N ALA A 435 18.86 -20.16 -13.52
CA ALA A 435 19.00 -20.45 -14.94
C ALA A 435 19.30 -21.93 -15.21
N GLU A 436 20.16 -22.56 -14.41
CA GLU A 436 20.46 -23.99 -14.53
C GLU A 436 19.25 -24.88 -14.22
N ILE A 437 18.46 -24.55 -13.19
CA ILE A 437 17.23 -25.27 -12.85
C ILE A 437 16.19 -25.17 -13.96
N TRP A 438 15.94 -23.97 -14.50
CA TRP A 438 14.99 -23.82 -15.61
C TRP A 438 15.49 -24.48 -16.89
N ARG A 439 16.80 -24.52 -17.16
CA ARG A 439 17.36 -25.32 -18.27
C ARG A 439 17.10 -26.82 -18.08
N ARG A 440 17.28 -27.34 -16.86
CA ARG A 440 16.93 -28.73 -16.54
C ARG A 440 15.44 -29.00 -16.75
N TYR A 441 14.56 -28.05 -16.39
CA TYR A 441 13.13 -28.15 -16.68
C TYR A 441 12.87 -28.29 -18.20
N LEU A 442 13.47 -27.42 -19.02
CA LEU A 442 13.30 -27.45 -20.48
C LEU A 442 13.72 -28.78 -21.11
N THR A 443 14.75 -29.43 -20.56
CA THR A 443 15.23 -30.74 -21.03
C THR A 443 14.37 -31.90 -20.50
N ALA A 444 14.00 -31.87 -19.21
CA ALA A 444 13.27 -32.96 -18.57
C ALA A 444 11.78 -32.99 -18.92
N TYR A 445 11.17 -31.82 -19.20
CA TYR A 445 9.74 -31.67 -19.44
C TYR A 445 9.49 -30.85 -20.73
N PRO A 446 9.81 -31.40 -21.92
CA PRO A 446 9.68 -30.68 -23.20
C PRO A 446 8.23 -30.30 -23.56
N ASN A 447 7.25 -31.01 -23.01
CA ASN A 447 5.81 -30.72 -23.18
C ASN A 447 5.17 -30.19 -21.86
N GLY A 448 5.99 -29.70 -20.94
CA GLY A 448 5.52 -29.20 -19.64
C GLY A 448 4.71 -27.91 -19.77
N ALA A 449 3.74 -27.71 -18.87
CA ALA A 449 2.85 -26.55 -18.90
C ALA A 449 3.58 -25.21 -18.77
N GLN A 450 4.74 -25.18 -18.10
CA GLN A 450 5.55 -23.98 -17.89
C GLN A 450 6.74 -23.87 -18.86
N TRP A 451 6.77 -24.62 -19.97
CA TRP A 451 7.91 -24.64 -20.88
C TRP A 451 8.29 -23.25 -21.42
N VAL A 452 7.31 -22.48 -21.89
CA VAL A 452 7.52 -21.11 -22.41
C VAL A 452 8.02 -20.18 -21.29
N ASP A 453 7.44 -20.29 -20.10
CA ASP A 453 7.83 -19.50 -18.95
C ASP A 453 9.24 -19.85 -18.46
N ALA A 454 9.62 -21.13 -18.47
CA ALA A 454 10.96 -21.59 -18.13
C ALA A 454 11.98 -21.02 -19.10
N GLN A 455 11.69 -21.03 -20.40
CA GLN A 455 12.56 -20.44 -21.42
C GLN A 455 12.76 -18.94 -21.17
N ARG A 456 11.67 -18.19 -20.97
CA ARG A 456 11.73 -16.76 -20.63
C ARG A 456 12.52 -16.51 -19.33
N SER A 457 12.34 -17.36 -18.34
CA SER A 457 12.96 -17.22 -17.02
C SER A 457 14.47 -17.47 -17.05
N VAL A 458 14.97 -18.39 -17.88
CA VAL A 458 16.43 -18.56 -18.12
C VAL A 458 17.04 -17.23 -18.57
N TYR A 459 16.43 -16.56 -19.55
CA TYR A 459 16.96 -15.28 -20.05
C TYR A 459 16.85 -14.17 -19.02
N ALA A 460 15.75 -14.13 -18.26
CA ALA A 460 15.60 -13.17 -17.16
C ALA A 460 16.72 -13.34 -16.11
N ALA A 461 17.04 -14.58 -15.73
CA ALA A 461 18.16 -14.89 -14.85
C ALA A 461 19.51 -14.46 -15.41
N LEU A 462 19.80 -14.75 -16.69
CA LEU A 462 21.07 -14.32 -17.30
C LEU A 462 21.20 -12.79 -17.38
N LYS A 463 20.10 -12.07 -17.69
CA LYS A 463 20.07 -10.61 -17.65
C LYS A 463 20.34 -10.08 -16.24
N ALA A 464 19.66 -10.63 -15.22
CA ALA A 464 19.85 -10.26 -13.83
C ALA A 464 21.27 -10.57 -13.32
N LEU A 465 21.85 -11.70 -13.73
CA LEU A 465 23.22 -12.07 -13.43
C LEU A 465 24.22 -11.06 -14.00
N GLY A 466 24.07 -10.68 -15.27
CA GLY A 466 24.92 -9.66 -15.87
C GLY A 466 24.75 -8.28 -15.20
N ALA A 467 23.52 -7.89 -14.84
CA ALA A 467 23.28 -6.65 -14.10
C ALA A 467 23.96 -6.65 -12.71
N LYS A 468 23.91 -7.78 -11.99
CA LYS A 468 24.62 -7.97 -10.73
C LYS A 468 26.14 -7.85 -10.93
N ALA A 469 26.68 -8.54 -11.94
CA ALA A 469 28.10 -8.46 -12.27
C ALA A 469 28.54 -7.02 -12.59
N LEU A 470 27.72 -6.26 -13.34
CA LEU A 470 27.97 -4.85 -13.62
C LEU A 470 27.99 -3.99 -12.34
N SER A 471 27.03 -4.20 -11.43
CA SER A 471 26.98 -3.46 -10.15
C SER A 471 28.21 -3.70 -9.27
N GLU A 472 28.81 -4.89 -9.39
CA GLU A 472 30.03 -5.30 -8.69
C GLU A 472 31.30 -5.01 -9.51
N GLN A 473 31.20 -4.25 -10.61
CA GLN A 473 32.30 -3.88 -11.52
C GLN A 473 33.01 -5.09 -12.17
N ARG A 474 32.35 -6.25 -12.24
CA ARG A 474 32.81 -7.46 -12.95
C ARG A 474 32.39 -7.40 -14.42
N PHE A 475 33.01 -6.49 -15.18
CA PHE A 475 32.58 -6.16 -16.54
C PHE A 475 32.65 -7.33 -17.54
N ASP A 476 33.71 -8.14 -17.50
CA ASP A 476 33.85 -9.30 -18.40
C ASP A 476 32.76 -10.35 -18.21
N GLU A 477 32.38 -10.61 -16.95
CA GLU A 477 31.29 -11.54 -16.62
C GLU A 477 29.95 -10.97 -17.09
N CYS A 478 29.70 -9.68 -16.86
CA CYS A 478 28.51 -9.00 -17.39
C CYS A 478 28.39 -9.16 -18.92
N ARG A 479 29.46 -8.87 -19.66
CA ARG A 479 29.50 -8.98 -21.12
C ARG A 479 29.29 -10.42 -21.59
N THR A 480 29.87 -11.38 -20.89
CA THR A 480 29.74 -12.81 -21.21
C THR A 480 28.30 -13.28 -21.08
N GLU A 481 27.64 -12.96 -19.96
CA GLU A 481 26.29 -13.44 -19.69
C GLU A 481 25.23 -12.73 -20.56
N TRP A 482 25.33 -11.42 -20.74
CA TRP A 482 24.46 -10.70 -21.68
C TRP A 482 24.73 -11.11 -23.14
N GLY A 483 25.99 -11.38 -23.50
CA GLY A 483 26.37 -11.85 -24.83
C GLY A 483 25.73 -13.19 -25.19
N ARG A 484 25.58 -14.11 -24.22
CA ARG A 484 24.84 -15.37 -24.43
C ARG A 484 23.38 -15.11 -24.81
N VAL A 485 22.71 -14.20 -24.12
CA VAL A 485 21.32 -13.83 -24.43
C VAL A 485 21.20 -13.25 -25.84
N VAL A 486 22.11 -12.36 -26.22
CA VAL A 486 22.15 -11.76 -27.58
C VAL A 486 22.38 -12.82 -28.66
N ALA A 487 23.25 -13.80 -28.41
CA ALA A 487 23.54 -14.89 -29.34
C ALA A 487 22.38 -15.87 -29.50
N GLU A 488 21.70 -16.22 -28.40
CA GLU A 488 20.59 -17.19 -28.41
C GLU A 488 19.28 -16.59 -28.95
N ARG A 489 19.07 -15.26 -28.90
CA ARG A 489 17.84 -14.60 -29.38
C ARG A 489 18.09 -13.39 -30.29
N PRO A 490 18.68 -13.57 -31.48
CA PRO A 490 19.04 -12.46 -32.36
C PRO A 490 17.85 -11.64 -32.92
N ILE A 491 16.64 -12.19 -32.89
CA ILE A 491 15.41 -11.61 -33.47
C ILE A 491 14.52 -10.93 -32.40
N ASP A 492 14.84 -11.07 -31.11
CA ASP A 492 14.05 -10.44 -30.04
C ASP A 492 14.22 -8.91 -30.05
N GLY A 493 13.13 -8.15 -29.82
CA GLY A 493 13.13 -6.69 -29.82
C GLY A 493 13.98 -6.07 -28.71
N GLU A 494 14.25 -6.81 -27.63
CA GLU A 494 15.15 -6.37 -26.55
C GLU A 494 16.64 -6.58 -26.87
N THR A 495 16.97 -7.52 -27.76
CA THR A 495 18.36 -7.92 -28.07
C THR A 495 19.24 -6.76 -28.56
N PRO A 496 18.77 -5.88 -29.47
CA PRO A 496 19.55 -4.72 -29.89
C PRO A 496 19.93 -3.79 -28.73
N TRP A 497 19.02 -3.60 -27.77
CA TRP A 497 19.24 -2.74 -26.61
C TRP A 497 20.16 -3.40 -25.58
N LEU A 498 20.09 -4.71 -25.43
CA LEU A 498 21.06 -5.45 -24.62
C LEU A 498 22.48 -5.38 -25.23
N ALA A 499 22.60 -5.42 -26.56
CA ALA A 499 23.88 -5.20 -27.24
C ALA A 499 24.42 -3.77 -26.99
N VAL A 500 23.56 -2.75 -27.04
CA VAL A 500 23.91 -1.37 -26.64
C VAL A 500 24.39 -1.33 -25.19
N ALA A 501 23.71 -2.00 -24.26
CA ALA A 501 24.13 -2.07 -22.87
C ALA A 501 25.50 -2.75 -22.70
N ILE A 502 25.77 -3.83 -23.45
CA ILE A 502 27.10 -4.48 -23.50
C ILE A 502 28.17 -3.48 -23.96
N ALA A 503 27.91 -2.72 -25.03
CA ALA A 503 28.87 -1.72 -25.54
C ALA A 503 29.16 -0.63 -24.50
N HIS A 504 28.14 -0.17 -23.76
CA HIS A 504 28.32 0.79 -22.66
C HIS A 504 29.22 0.28 -21.53
N THR A 505 29.27 -1.04 -21.30
CA THR A 505 30.15 -1.59 -20.23
C THR A 505 31.62 -1.25 -20.48
N TYR A 506 32.09 -1.18 -21.73
CA TYR A 506 33.47 -0.79 -22.05
C TYR A 506 33.75 0.67 -21.68
N ALA A 507 32.83 1.58 -21.98
CA ALA A 507 32.96 2.99 -21.60
C ALA A 507 32.90 3.16 -20.07
N ARG A 508 32.04 2.41 -19.37
CA ARG A 508 31.97 2.46 -17.90
C ARG A 508 33.23 1.90 -17.25
N GLU A 509 33.80 0.81 -17.79
CA GLU A 509 35.05 0.26 -17.33
C GLU A 509 36.21 1.26 -17.51
N ALA A 510 36.25 1.97 -18.64
CA ALA A 510 37.21 3.06 -18.86
C ALA A 510 37.06 4.18 -17.83
N ASP A 511 35.82 4.62 -17.55
CA ASP A 511 35.53 5.63 -16.52
C ASP A 511 36.05 5.19 -15.14
N VAL A 512 35.81 3.94 -14.74
CA VAL A 512 36.30 3.39 -13.46
C VAL A 512 37.83 3.36 -13.40
N LEU A 513 38.52 3.10 -14.52
CA LEU A 513 39.99 3.17 -14.57
C LEU A 513 40.51 4.61 -14.40
N ILE A 514 39.81 5.60 -14.98
CA ILE A 514 40.17 7.02 -14.84
C ILE A 514 39.91 7.51 -13.42
N GLU A 515 38.79 7.13 -12.81
CA GLU A 515 38.47 7.39 -11.40
C GLU A 515 39.60 6.86 -10.50
N LYS A 516 40.04 5.61 -10.73
CA LYS A 516 41.18 5.00 -10.00
C LYS A 516 42.52 5.69 -10.27
N ALA A 517 42.67 6.35 -11.41
CA ALA A 517 43.86 7.11 -11.79
C ALA A 517 43.80 8.60 -11.37
N GLY A 518 42.87 8.99 -10.50
CA GLY A 518 42.75 10.37 -10.02
C GLY A 518 42.28 11.36 -11.10
N GLY A 519 41.48 10.89 -12.06
CA GLY A 519 40.97 11.70 -13.17
C GLY A 519 41.88 11.77 -14.40
N ALA A 520 43.07 11.17 -14.35
CA ALA A 520 43.98 11.15 -15.48
C ALA A 520 43.56 10.12 -16.55
N GLN A 521 43.55 10.56 -17.81
CA GLN A 521 43.33 9.66 -18.95
C GLN A 521 44.49 8.66 -19.08
N THR A 522 44.19 7.36 -19.11
CA THR A 522 45.21 6.29 -19.26
C THR A 522 45.14 5.63 -20.64
N PRO A 523 46.24 5.05 -21.16
CA PRO A 523 46.21 4.30 -22.42
C PRO A 523 45.19 3.15 -22.42
N GLN A 524 44.99 2.49 -21.26
CA GLN A 524 44.01 1.43 -21.08
C GLN A 524 42.58 1.95 -21.18
N ALA A 525 42.27 3.07 -20.53
CA ALA A 525 40.96 3.71 -20.63
C ALA A 525 40.66 4.18 -22.07
N THR A 526 41.64 4.78 -22.75
CA THR A 526 41.50 5.16 -24.17
C THR A 526 41.24 3.94 -25.06
N ALA A 527 41.93 2.82 -24.83
CA ALA A 527 41.69 1.58 -25.57
C ALA A 527 40.26 1.04 -25.36
N LEU A 528 39.71 1.15 -24.14
CA LEU A 528 38.35 0.75 -23.83
C LEU A 528 37.29 1.68 -24.46
N TYR A 529 37.52 2.99 -24.50
CA TYR A 529 36.65 3.90 -25.27
C TYR A 529 36.65 3.57 -26.76
N ASN A 530 37.81 3.32 -27.35
CA ASN A 530 37.91 2.88 -28.75
C ASN A 530 37.16 1.56 -28.97
N LYS A 531 37.27 0.61 -28.04
CA LYS A 531 36.51 -0.64 -28.09
C LYS A 531 35.00 -0.41 -28.01
N ALA A 532 34.54 0.51 -27.17
CA ALA A 532 33.14 0.91 -27.10
C ALA A 532 32.66 1.52 -28.44
N LEU A 533 33.47 2.40 -29.05
CA LEU A 533 33.19 2.99 -30.36
C LEU A 533 33.04 1.91 -31.45
N ASP A 534 33.91 0.90 -31.45
CA ASP A 534 33.86 -0.22 -32.39
C ASP A 534 32.58 -1.06 -32.20
N GLU A 535 32.21 -1.36 -30.95
CA GLU A 535 30.97 -2.10 -30.66
C GLU A 535 29.72 -1.31 -31.07
N PHE A 536 29.66 -0.01 -30.79
CA PHE A 536 28.56 0.83 -31.28
C PHE A 536 28.53 0.91 -32.81
N SER A 537 29.68 0.91 -33.48
CA SER A 537 29.75 0.86 -34.94
C SER A 537 29.14 -0.43 -35.49
N LYS A 538 29.48 -1.59 -34.89
CA LYS A 538 28.88 -2.89 -35.24
C LYS A 538 27.36 -2.88 -35.02
N ILE A 539 26.89 -2.29 -33.92
CA ILE A 539 25.47 -2.16 -33.60
C ILE A 539 24.76 -1.29 -34.66
N ALA A 540 25.33 -0.14 -35.02
CA ALA A 540 24.78 0.75 -36.03
C ALA A 540 24.68 0.11 -37.43
N GLN A 541 25.61 -0.79 -37.76
CA GLN A 541 25.60 -1.57 -39.00
C GLN A 541 24.56 -2.70 -38.96
N ARG A 542 24.42 -3.37 -37.81
CA ARG A 542 23.58 -4.56 -37.67
C ARG A 542 22.10 -4.24 -37.43
N TYR A 543 21.79 -3.17 -36.70
CA TYR A 543 20.44 -2.87 -36.23
C TYR A 543 19.96 -1.51 -36.78
N PRO A 544 18.98 -1.47 -37.71
CA PRO A 544 18.49 -0.21 -38.28
C PRO A 544 17.56 0.57 -37.33
N GLY A 545 17.10 1.74 -37.78
CA GLY A 545 16.09 2.55 -37.07
C GLY A 545 16.63 3.29 -35.85
N HIS A 546 15.86 3.26 -34.75
CA HIS A 546 16.22 3.98 -33.52
C HIS A 546 17.53 3.50 -32.92
N VAL A 547 17.79 2.19 -32.93
CA VAL A 547 19.02 1.62 -32.33
C VAL A 547 20.26 2.14 -33.06
N LYS A 548 20.23 2.21 -34.39
CA LYS A 548 21.29 2.86 -35.18
C LYS A 548 21.52 4.30 -34.75
N SER A 549 20.45 5.07 -34.61
CA SER A 549 20.53 6.49 -34.24
C SER A 549 21.15 6.69 -32.86
N TYR A 550 20.76 5.86 -31.88
CA TYR A 550 21.35 5.89 -30.54
C TYR A 550 22.81 5.42 -30.53
N ALA A 551 23.17 4.41 -31.32
CA ALA A 551 24.56 3.98 -31.44
C ALA A 551 25.48 5.10 -31.97
N HIS A 552 25.03 5.86 -32.97
CA HIS A 552 25.75 7.06 -33.44
C HIS A 552 25.81 8.15 -32.36
N PHE A 553 24.70 8.40 -31.65
CA PHE A 553 24.69 9.36 -30.53
C PHE A 553 25.71 9.00 -29.44
N TYR A 554 25.76 7.74 -29.00
CA TYR A 554 26.72 7.31 -27.99
C TYR A 554 28.17 7.38 -28.47
N ARG A 555 28.42 7.12 -29.76
CA ARG A 555 29.75 7.36 -30.35
C ARG A 555 30.11 8.84 -30.31
N ALA A 556 29.17 9.72 -30.65
CA ALA A 556 29.36 11.17 -30.59
C ALA A 556 29.67 11.65 -29.17
N GLU A 557 28.95 11.15 -28.16
CA GLU A 557 29.20 11.49 -26.75
C GLU A 557 30.60 11.03 -26.27
N ILE A 558 31.05 9.84 -26.69
CA ILE A 558 32.40 9.37 -26.39
C ILE A 558 33.44 10.28 -27.06
N TYR A 559 33.27 10.61 -28.34
CA TYR A 559 34.19 11.53 -29.03
C TYR A 559 34.21 12.91 -28.37
N ARG A 560 33.05 13.50 -28.05
CA ARG A 560 32.92 14.84 -27.44
C ARG A 560 33.50 14.86 -26.04
N ARG A 561 33.01 14.00 -25.15
CA ARG A 561 33.22 14.13 -23.70
C ARG A 561 34.40 13.31 -23.17
N LYS A 562 34.76 12.21 -23.84
CA LYS A 562 35.76 11.27 -23.33
C LYS A 562 37.10 11.37 -24.07
N LEU A 563 37.06 11.64 -25.38
CA LEU A 563 38.26 11.73 -26.21
C LEU A 563 38.61 13.16 -26.65
N ASN A 564 37.71 14.13 -26.42
CA ASN A 564 37.84 15.52 -26.89
C ASN A 564 38.16 15.64 -28.39
N GLN A 565 37.51 14.80 -29.21
CA GLN A 565 37.62 14.78 -30.67
C GLN A 565 36.34 15.35 -31.29
N LEU A 566 36.21 16.67 -31.27
CA LEU A 566 34.95 17.37 -31.55
C LEU A 566 34.49 17.20 -33.00
N GLU A 567 35.39 17.15 -33.97
CA GLU A 567 35.06 16.94 -35.38
C GLU A 567 34.46 15.55 -35.61
N ASN A 568 35.00 14.54 -34.93
CA ASN A 568 34.44 13.18 -34.95
C ASN A 568 33.07 13.15 -34.27
N ALA A 569 32.90 13.87 -33.16
CA ALA A 569 31.60 13.99 -32.49
C ALA A 569 30.54 14.60 -33.40
N VAL A 570 30.85 15.72 -34.07
CA VAL A 570 29.94 16.39 -35.02
C VAL A 570 29.56 15.47 -36.19
N ARG A 571 30.52 14.72 -36.75
CA ARG A 571 30.23 13.72 -37.80
C ARG A 571 29.24 12.66 -37.32
N GLU A 572 29.40 12.15 -36.09
CA GLU A 572 28.50 11.16 -35.53
C GLU A 572 27.13 11.73 -35.12
N TYR A 573 27.06 12.96 -34.58
CA TYR A 573 25.78 13.62 -34.29
C TYR A 573 24.94 13.81 -35.56
N ARG A 574 25.56 14.14 -36.70
CA ARG A 574 24.85 14.24 -38.00
C ARG A 574 24.22 12.92 -38.46
N LEU A 575 24.75 11.78 -38.01
CA LEU A 575 24.22 10.45 -38.30
C LEU A 575 23.16 9.99 -37.28
N ALA A 576 23.03 10.69 -36.15
CA ALA A 576 22.13 10.36 -35.06
C ALA A 576 20.81 11.14 -35.17
N ASN A 577 19.70 10.44 -35.39
CA ASN A 577 18.38 11.05 -35.42
C ASN A 577 17.69 11.03 -34.04
N VAL A 578 18.29 11.70 -33.05
CA VAL A 578 17.74 11.85 -31.69
C VAL A 578 17.75 13.33 -31.25
N PRO A 579 16.80 13.82 -30.45
CA PRO A 579 16.70 15.23 -30.06
C PRO A 579 17.98 15.78 -29.42
N GLU A 580 18.63 14.98 -28.57
CA GLU A 580 19.85 15.32 -27.84
C GLU A 580 21.02 15.53 -28.81
N ALA A 581 21.11 14.73 -29.87
CA ALA A 581 22.12 14.89 -30.90
C ALA A 581 21.95 16.18 -31.70
N ARG A 582 20.69 16.59 -31.96
CA ARG A 582 20.40 17.85 -32.64
C ARG A 582 20.78 19.05 -31.78
N ALA A 583 20.39 19.04 -30.50
CA ALA A 583 20.78 20.10 -29.58
C ALA A 583 22.30 20.22 -29.43
N ALA A 584 23.02 19.10 -29.31
CA ALA A 584 24.48 19.09 -29.25
C ALA A 584 25.13 19.55 -30.55
N LEU A 585 24.55 19.21 -31.71
CA LEU A 585 25.01 19.68 -33.01
C LEU A 585 24.80 21.19 -33.17
N ASP A 586 23.61 21.69 -32.82
CA ASP A 586 23.28 23.12 -32.87
C ASP A 586 24.22 23.92 -31.96
N GLU A 587 24.45 23.44 -30.73
CA GLU A 587 25.43 24.00 -29.79
C GLU A 587 26.83 24.09 -30.41
N LEU A 588 27.40 22.95 -30.84
CA LEU A 588 28.78 22.88 -31.32
C LEU A 588 29.01 23.64 -32.63
N THR A 589 28.00 23.68 -33.52
CA THR A 589 28.12 24.33 -34.84
C THR A 589 27.69 25.79 -34.86
N SER A 590 27.06 26.29 -33.79
CA SER A 590 26.73 27.71 -33.66
C SER A 590 27.98 28.58 -33.50
N VAL A 591 27.93 29.80 -34.05
CA VAL A 591 28.94 30.84 -33.79
C VAL A 591 28.64 31.46 -32.44
N GLU A 592 29.64 31.49 -31.56
CA GLU A 592 29.55 32.13 -30.24
C GLU A 592 30.54 33.29 -30.17
N LEU A 593 30.02 34.48 -29.86
CA LEU A 593 30.80 35.69 -29.61
C LEU A 593 30.17 36.42 -28.41
N GLU A 594 30.65 36.11 -27.21
CA GLU A 594 30.28 36.81 -25.99
C GLU A 594 31.43 37.67 -25.48
N VAL A 595 31.11 38.90 -25.06
CA VAL A 595 32.09 39.87 -24.58
C VAL A 595 31.62 40.46 -23.28
N THR A 596 32.47 40.37 -22.25
CA THR A 596 32.20 40.94 -20.93
C THR A 596 33.34 41.83 -20.48
N SER A 597 33.03 43.03 -19.99
CA SER A 597 33.99 43.83 -19.22
C SER A 597 33.83 43.45 -17.74
N PRO A 598 34.86 42.86 -17.10
CA PRO A 598 34.70 42.27 -15.77
C PRO A 598 34.56 43.31 -14.66
N ARG A 599 35.17 44.49 -14.83
CA ARG A 599 35.18 45.58 -13.83
C ARG A 599 35.66 46.90 -14.46
N ALA A 600 35.57 47.97 -13.67
CA ALA A 600 36.35 49.17 -13.93
C ALA A 600 37.84 48.94 -13.56
N PHE A 601 38.72 49.54 -14.35
CA PHE A 601 40.17 49.51 -14.20
C PHE A 601 40.70 50.84 -13.69
N ARG A 602 41.86 50.84 -13.04
CA ARG A 602 42.57 52.06 -12.64
C ARG A 602 43.54 52.53 -13.72
N SER A 603 44.01 53.77 -13.63
CA SER A 603 44.95 54.34 -14.59
C SER A 603 46.29 53.59 -14.62
N ASN A 604 46.69 52.98 -13.51
CA ASN A 604 47.89 52.15 -13.38
C ASN A 604 47.67 50.66 -13.78
N GLU A 605 46.46 50.27 -14.17
CA GLU A 605 46.14 48.90 -14.59
C GLU A 605 46.06 48.79 -16.12
N ALA A 606 46.42 47.61 -16.63
CA ALA A 606 46.08 47.21 -17.99
C ALA A 606 44.60 46.79 -18.03
N ALA A 607 43.81 47.41 -18.90
CA ALA A 607 42.42 47.05 -19.09
C ALA A 607 42.32 45.79 -19.96
N PHE A 608 41.33 44.95 -19.71
CA PHE A 608 41.03 43.78 -20.52
C PHE A 608 39.54 43.48 -20.57
N VAL A 609 39.13 42.67 -21.54
CA VAL A 609 37.79 42.08 -21.60
C VAL A 609 37.89 40.57 -21.59
N ARG A 610 36.83 39.90 -21.14
CA ARG A 610 36.70 38.45 -21.26
C ARG A 610 35.89 38.12 -22.51
N LEU A 611 36.45 37.29 -23.38
CA LEU A 611 35.85 36.81 -24.60
C LEU A 611 35.51 35.33 -24.46
N ARG A 612 34.29 34.95 -24.82
CA ARG A 612 33.96 33.56 -25.17
C ARG A 612 33.74 33.46 -26.66
N LEU A 613 34.50 32.57 -27.29
CA LEU A 613 34.49 32.37 -28.72
C LEU A 613 34.28 30.89 -29.05
N ARG A 614 33.42 30.62 -30.02
CA ARG A 614 33.29 29.32 -30.69
C ARG A 614 33.05 29.56 -32.17
N ASN A 615 33.76 28.82 -33.03
CA ASN A 615 33.68 28.96 -34.49
C ASN A 615 34.01 30.37 -35.01
N VAL A 616 34.85 31.12 -34.29
CA VAL A 616 35.36 32.45 -34.69
C VAL A 616 36.87 32.36 -34.92
N PRO A 617 37.33 32.13 -36.18
CA PRO A 617 38.75 31.98 -36.47
C PRO A 617 39.54 33.29 -36.29
N LYS A 618 38.85 34.43 -36.46
CA LYS A 618 39.43 35.76 -36.41
C LYS A 618 38.35 36.78 -36.11
N LEU A 619 38.70 37.83 -35.39
CA LEU A 619 37.82 38.96 -35.11
C LEU A 619 38.57 40.29 -35.21
N THR A 620 37.86 41.34 -35.60
CA THR A 620 38.37 42.72 -35.62
C THR A 620 37.94 43.42 -34.34
N VAL A 621 38.88 44.05 -33.64
CA VAL A 621 38.62 44.85 -32.44
C VAL A 621 38.80 46.32 -32.77
N ARG A 622 37.80 47.13 -32.40
CA ARG A 622 37.82 48.58 -32.54
C ARG A 622 37.57 49.22 -31.19
N THR A 623 38.42 50.17 -30.80
CA THR A 623 38.23 50.96 -29.58
C THR A 623 37.82 52.39 -29.93
N TYR A 624 36.91 52.92 -29.14
CA TYR A 624 36.39 54.29 -29.26
C TYR A 624 36.41 54.94 -27.89
N ASN A 625 37.07 56.10 -27.77
CA ASN A 625 37.02 56.97 -26.61
C ASN A 625 35.68 57.71 -26.63
N VAL A 626 34.84 57.43 -25.64
CA VAL A 626 33.46 57.91 -25.62
C VAL A 626 33.27 58.94 -24.52
N ASN A 627 32.57 60.03 -24.84
CA ASN A 627 32.10 60.95 -23.82
C ASN A 627 30.92 60.31 -23.07
N LEU A 628 31.25 59.56 -22.00
CA LEU A 628 30.24 58.86 -21.22
C LEU A 628 29.28 59.82 -20.50
N ALA A 629 29.70 61.06 -20.21
CA ALA A 629 28.83 62.06 -19.60
C ALA A 629 27.69 62.44 -20.55
N ASP A 630 27.98 62.69 -21.83
CA ASP A 630 26.96 63.00 -22.85
C ASP A 630 26.03 61.81 -23.08
N PHE A 631 26.58 60.59 -23.14
CA PHE A 631 25.78 59.37 -23.24
C PHE A 631 24.83 59.22 -22.05
N PHE A 632 25.35 59.38 -20.84
CA PHE A 632 24.58 59.30 -19.61
C PHE A 632 23.52 60.40 -19.53
N HIS A 633 23.82 61.61 -19.98
CA HIS A 633 22.84 62.69 -20.09
C HIS A 633 21.70 62.39 -21.07
N LYS A 634 21.99 61.71 -22.18
CA LYS A 634 21.00 61.39 -23.21
C LYS A 634 20.14 60.17 -22.86
N TYR A 635 20.75 59.13 -22.29
CA TYR A 635 20.10 57.83 -22.08
C TYR A 635 19.84 57.49 -20.61
N HIS A 636 20.31 58.31 -19.67
CA HIS A 636 20.15 58.13 -18.22
C HIS A 636 20.68 56.78 -17.68
N THR A 637 21.55 56.12 -18.44
CA THR A 637 22.19 54.85 -18.10
C THR A 637 23.53 54.73 -18.81
N THR A 638 24.38 53.82 -18.35
CA THR A 638 25.59 53.39 -19.07
C THR A 638 25.45 51.99 -19.65
N LEU A 639 24.29 51.35 -19.47
CA LEU A 639 23.95 50.06 -20.04
C LEU A 639 23.63 50.20 -21.54
N ASN A 640 23.75 49.09 -22.28
CA ASN A 640 23.43 49.02 -23.70
C ASN A 640 24.20 50.05 -24.55
N VAL A 641 25.52 50.05 -24.41
CA VAL A 641 26.45 50.93 -25.16
C VAL A 641 26.35 50.76 -26.68
N ARG A 642 25.72 49.68 -27.18
CA ARG A 642 25.33 49.51 -28.59
C ARG A 642 24.42 50.63 -29.12
N ARG A 643 23.81 51.44 -28.25
CA ARG A 643 23.05 52.64 -28.64
C ARG A 643 23.94 53.81 -29.10
N LEU A 644 25.25 53.72 -28.91
CA LEU A 644 26.20 54.63 -29.54
C LEU A 644 26.25 54.31 -31.03
N ASP A 645 26.05 55.34 -31.85
CA ASP A 645 26.22 55.24 -33.30
C ASP A 645 27.72 55.32 -33.64
N LEU A 646 28.41 54.21 -33.37
CA LEU A 646 29.87 54.11 -33.53
C LEU A 646 30.30 54.13 -35.01
N ASP A 647 29.37 53.89 -35.95
CA ASP A 647 29.67 53.91 -37.38
C ASP A 647 29.88 55.34 -37.92
N LEU A 648 29.40 56.35 -37.19
CA LEU A 648 29.62 57.77 -37.52
C LEU A 648 30.94 58.33 -36.96
N VAL A 649 31.70 57.55 -36.18
CA VAL A 649 32.91 57.98 -35.48
C VAL A 649 34.10 57.11 -35.92
N SER A 650 35.26 57.72 -36.15
CA SER A 650 36.48 56.95 -36.43
C SER A 650 37.00 56.28 -35.16
N PRO A 651 37.37 54.99 -35.20
CA PRO A 651 37.96 54.30 -34.04
C PRO A 651 39.35 54.86 -33.71
N ASP A 652 39.70 54.89 -32.42
CA ASP A 652 41.01 55.32 -31.94
C ASP A 652 42.09 54.27 -32.24
N ARG A 653 41.74 52.98 -32.10
CA ARG A 653 42.59 51.87 -32.52
C ARG A 653 41.76 50.79 -33.19
N VAL A 654 42.41 50.11 -34.14
CA VAL A 654 41.88 48.93 -34.82
C VAL A 654 42.97 47.89 -34.85
N TRP A 655 42.67 46.68 -34.40
CA TRP A 655 43.57 45.53 -34.52
C TRP A 655 42.76 44.25 -34.69
N GLU A 656 43.45 43.18 -35.04
CA GLU A 656 42.84 41.88 -35.26
C GLU A 656 43.29 40.92 -34.16
N TYR A 657 42.37 40.06 -33.73
CA TYR A 657 42.65 38.98 -32.81
C TYR A 657 42.27 37.65 -33.44
N ALA A 658 43.16 36.66 -33.32
CA ALA A 658 42.91 35.29 -33.70
C ALA A 658 43.21 34.40 -32.48
N PRO A 659 42.30 33.50 -32.07
CA PRO A 659 42.57 32.56 -30.99
C PRO A 659 43.81 31.69 -31.30
N PRO A 660 44.74 31.52 -30.36
CA PRO A 660 45.89 30.63 -30.56
C PRO A 660 45.40 29.19 -30.69
N ASP A 661 46.01 28.43 -31.61
CA ASP A 661 45.64 27.04 -31.92
C ASP A 661 44.14 26.87 -32.22
N TYR A 662 43.63 27.70 -33.14
CA TYR A 662 42.24 27.64 -33.60
C TYR A 662 41.88 26.23 -34.11
N ALA A 663 40.79 25.69 -33.59
CA ALA A 663 40.14 24.45 -34.00
C ALA A 663 38.62 24.68 -34.01
N GLU A 664 37.95 24.13 -35.02
CA GLU A 664 36.50 24.24 -35.17
C GLU A 664 35.79 23.56 -33.97
N TYR A 665 34.64 24.08 -33.57
CA TYR A 665 33.80 23.59 -32.46
C TYR A 665 34.39 23.74 -31.04
N ARG A 666 35.66 24.13 -30.91
CA ARG A 666 36.33 24.31 -29.61
C ARG A 666 35.90 25.63 -28.96
N ASP A 667 35.75 25.58 -27.64
CA ASP A 667 35.52 26.76 -26.82
C ASP A 667 36.82 27.46 -26.46
N TYR A 668 36.81 28.79 -26.62
CA TYR A 668 37.89 29.67 -26.21
C TYR A 668 37.36 30.65 -25.18
N ASP A 669 37.95 30.66 -23.98
CA ASP A 669 37.71 31.65 -22.93
C ASP A 669 39.01 32.43 -22.72
N VAL A 670 39.03 33.69 -23.19
CA VAL A 670 40.25 34.49 -23.34
C VAL A 670 40.08 35.82 -22.60
N GLU A 671 41.08 36.19 -21.81
CA GLU A 671 41.26 37.57 -21.35
C GLU A 671 42.05 38.34 -22.42
N LEU A 672 41.36 39.21 -23.15
CA LEU A 672 41.97 40.04 -24.19
C LEU A 672 42.30 41.43 -23.64
N PRO A 673 43.59 41.81 -23.58
CA PRO A 673 43.99 43.17 -23.24
C PRO A 673 43.37 44.19 -24.21
N VAL A 674 42.86 45.29 -23.67
CA VAL A 674 42.33 46.41 -24.44
C VAL A 674 43.29 47.57 -24.30
N GLU A 675 43.89 47.97 -25.42
CA GLU A 675 44.85 49.06 -25.47
C GLU A 675 44.14 50.41 -25.46
N VAL A 676 44.12 51.07 -24.30
CA VAL A 676 43.51 52.38 -24.09
C VAL A 676 44.43 53.31 -23.30
N ASP A 677 44.51 54.56 -23.75
CA ASP A 677 45.40 55.58 -23.21
C ASP A 677 44.68 56.50 -22.22
N GLY A 678 45.25 56.62 -21.01
CA GLY A 678 44.75 57.51 -19.96
C GLY A 678 43.40 57.07 -19.33
N PRO A 679 42.91 57.84 -18.33
CA PRO A 679 41.59 57.61 -17.76
C PRO A 679 40.47 58.04 -18.72
N GLY A 680 39.38 57.28 -18.75
CA GLY A 680 38.21 57.54 -19.57
C GLY A 680 37.26 56.34 -19.65
N ALA A 681 36.28 56.45 -20.54
CA ALA A 681 35.37 55.38 -20.91
C ALA A 681 35.58 55.03 -22.37
N PHE A 682 35.68 53.74 -22.66
CA PHE A 682 36.00 53.24 -23.98
C PHE A 682 34.96 52.23 -24.44
N ALA A 683 34.27 52.50 -25.55
CA ALA A 683 33.46 51.49 -26.20
C ALA A 683 34.40 50.59 -27.02
N VAL A 684 34.29 49.28 -26.83
CA VAL A 684 35.10 48.29 -27.54
C VAL A 684 34.18 47.40 -28.34
N ARG A 685 34.29 47.45 -29.66
CA ARG A 685 33.49 46.68 -30.61
C ARG A 685 34.31 45.52 -31.18
N PHE A 686 33.71 44.35 -31.21
CA PHE A 686 34.23 43.08 -31.69
C PHE A 686 33.38 42.65 -32.88
N GLU A 687 34.00 42.43 -34.03
CA GLU A 687 33.32 42.05 -35.27
C GLU A 687 33.92 40.77 -35.83
N ALA A 688 33.06 39.81 -36.16
CA ALA A 688 33.42 38.56 -36.82
C ALA A 688 32.34 38.20 -37.86
N GLU A 689 32.68 38.34 -39.15
CA GLU A 689 31.75 38.14 -40.26
C GLU A 689 30.46 38.97 -40.11
N GLU A 690 29.32 38.34 -39.85
CA GLU A 690 28.01 38.95 -39.62
C GLU A 690 27.67 39.17 -38.14
N TYR A 691 28.56 38.78 -37.22
CA TYR A 691 28.37 38.89 -35.78
C TYR A 691 29.12 40.09 -35.21
N GLU A 692 28.45 40.81 -34.32
CA GLU A 692 29.07 41.90 -33.57
C GLU A 692 28.71 41.88 -32.08
N ALA A 693 29.67 42.30 -31.27
CA ALA A 693 29.48 42.55 -29.85
C ALA A 693 30.17 43.84 -29.44
N THR A 694 29.55 44.63 -28.58
CA THR A 694 30.14 45.87 -28.05
C THR A 694 30.02 45.89 -26.54
N THR A 695 31.09 46.27 -25.87
CA THR A 695 31.13 46.44 -24.41
C THR A 695 31.75 47.78 -24.03
N LEU A 696 31.56 48.18 -22.77
CA LEU A 696 32.15 49.39 -22.20
C LEU A 696 33.30 49.00 -21.28
N VAL A 697 34.48 49.56 -21.53
CA VAL A 697 35.66 49.45 -20.67
C VAL A 697 35.84 50.79 -19.96
N LEU A 698 35.75 50.78 -18.63
CA LEU A 698 35.97 51.96 -17.81
C LEU A 698 37.37 51.92 -17.23
N LYS A 699 38.19 52.95 -17.47
CA LYS A 699 39.49 53.11 -16.86
C LYS A 699 39.49 54.42 -16.07
N SER A 700 39.32 54.36 -14.75
CA SER A 700 39.20 55.54 -13.91
C SER A 700 39.73 55.36 -12.50
N ASP A 701 40.36 56.42 -12.00
CA ASP A 701 40.91 56.50 -10.64
C ASP A 701 39.89 56.96 -9.61
N ILE A 702 38.72 57.45 -10.03
CA ILE A 702 37.69 57.86 -9.06
C ILE A 702 36.74 56.70 -8.76
N GLU A 703 36.26 56.68 -7.54
CA GLU A 703 35.15 55.85 -7.09
C GLU A 703 34.08 56.74 -6.47
N LEU A 704 32.84 56.27 -6.54
CA LEU A 704 31.73 56.91 -5.86
C LEU A 704 31.06 55.91 -4.92
N VAL A 705 30.68 56.41 -3.75
CA VAL A 705 29.83 55.73 -2.78
C VAL A 705 28.67 56.66 -2.51
N ALA A 706 27.44 56.19 -2.67
CA ALA A 706 26.26 57.02 -2.50
C ALA A 706 25.24 56.36 -1.59
N ALA A 707 24.55 57.16 -0.79
CA ALA A 707 23.40 56.77 0.02
C ALA A 707 22.23 57.69 -0.34
N CYS A 708 21.06 57.10 -0.57
CA CYS A 708 19.86 57.84 -0.98
C CYS A 708 18.69 57.50 -0.04
N SER A 709 17.85 58.49 0.24
CA SER A 709 16.52 58.32 0.85
C SER A 709 15.45 58.76 -0.15
N SER A 710 14.18 58.73 0.25
CA SER A 710 13.09 59.25 -0.59
C SER A 710 13.20 60.74 -0.89
N ASP A 711 13.94 61.49 -0.07
CA ASP A 711 13.93 62.96 -0.11
C ASP A 711 15.35 63.55 -0.28
N GLU A 712 16.41 62.84 0.13
CA GLU A 712 17.80 63.32 0.09
C GLU A 712 18.77 62.29 -0.51
N ALA A 713 19.86 62.78 -1.08
CA ALA A 713 21.00 61.98 -1.52
C ALA A 713 22.30 62.52 -0.92
N LEU A 714 23.21 61.60 -0.56
CA LEU A 714 24.58 61.84 -0.12
C LEU A 714 25.50 61.03 -1.01
N VAL A 715 26.56 61.65 -1.53
CA VAL A 715 27.64 60.96 -2.26
C VAL A 715 28.97 61.33 -1.66
N LEU A 716 29.89 60.37 -1.65
CA LEU A 716 31.31 60.55 -1.46
C LEU A 716 32.01 60.13 -2.76
N VAL A 717 32.83 61.03 -3.32
CA VAL A 717 33.73 60.73 -4.43
C VAL A 717 35.16 60.78 -3.92
N LYS A 718 35.91 59.69 -4.14
CA LYS A 718 37.32 59.58 -3.77
C LYS A 718 38.19 59.14 -4.93
N ASP A 719 39.45 59.54 -4.91
CA ASP A 719 40.52 58.96 -5.72
C ASP A 719 40.91 57.64 -5.07
N ALA A 720 40.65 56.52 -5.75
CA ALA A 720 40.86 55.17 -5.25
C ALA A 720 42.34 54.76 -5.23
N LEU A 721 43.21 55.45 -5.99
CA LEU A 721 44.66 55.20 -5.93
C LEU A 721 45.31 55.96 -4.78
N LYS A 722 44.86 57.19 -4.53
CA LYS A 722 45.40 58.05 -3.47
C LYS A 722 44.66 57.92 -2.14
N GLU A 723 43.52 57.23 -2.15
CA GLU A 723 42.55 57.18 -1.04
C GLU A 723 42.15 58.57 -0.51
N ALA A 724 42.09 59.56 -1.39
CA ALA A 724 41.88 60.96 -1.04
C ALA A 724 40.52 61.47 -1.54
N PRO A 725 39.86 62.40 -0.83
CA PRO A 725 38.62 63.01 -1.29
C PRO A 725 38.82 63.81 -2.58
N VAL A 726 37.88 63.72 -3.51
CA VAL A 726 37.91 64.50 -4.76
C VAL A 726 37.04 65.73 -4.59
N GLN A 727 37.65 66.90 -4.49
CA GLN A 727 36.93 68.17 -4.47
C GLN A 727 36.56 68.61 -5.90
N GLY A 728 35.30 68.98 -6.12
CA GLY A 728 34.82 69.53 -7.38
C GLY A 728 34.45 68.50 -8.45
N ALA A 729 34.24 67.22 -8.08
CA ALA A 729 33.61 66.25 -8.97
C ALA A 729 32.13 66.57 -9.16
N ASP A 730 31.69 66.57 -10.42
CA ASP A 730 30.28 66.68 -10.81
C ASP A 730 29.60 65.33 -10.61
N VAL A 731 28.48 65.31 -9.90
CA VAL A 731 27.69 64.10 -9.63
C VAL A 731 26.26 64.31 -10.05
N ILE A 732 25.72 63.36 -10.81
CA ILE A 732 24.37 63.38 -11.34
C ILE A 732 23.65 62.12 -10.89
N PHE A 733 22.47 62.30 -10.32
CA PHE A 733 21.53 61.24 -10.01
C PHE A 733 20.33 61.37 -10.96
N TYR A 734 20.04 60.32 -11.73
CA TYR A 734 18.82 60.20 -12.55
C TYR A 734 17.89 59.15 -11.95
N ALA A 735 16.76 59.58 -11.38
CA ALA A 735 15.85 58.73 -10.61
C ALA A 735 14.41 58.71 -11.18
N GLY A 736 14.32 58.66 -12.52
CA GLY A 736 13.08 58.61 -13.29
C GLY A 736 13.15 59.47 -14.56
N ASP A 737 12.05 59.52 -15.32
CA ASP A 737 12.00 60.19 -16.64
C ASP A 737 11.75 61.70 -16.55
N LYS A 738 11.25 62.18 -15.41
CA LYS A 738 11.00 63.60 -15.17
C LYS A 738 12.29 64.33 -14.82
N LYS A 739 12.44 65.56 -15.33
CA LYS A 739 13.59 66.43 -15.02
C LYS A 739 13.69 66.73 -13.53
N GLU A 740 12.56 66.80 -12.84
CA GLU A 740 12.41 67.01 -11.41
C GLU A 740 12.96 65.83 -10.57
N HIS A 741 13.13 64.65 -11.19
CA HIS A 741 13.79 63.47 -10.61
C HIS A 741 15.28 63.39 -11.02
N THR A 742 15.88 64.51 -11.41
CA THR A 742 17.34 64.65 -11.62
C THR A 742 17.97 65.54 -10.55
N LEU A 743 19.01 65.07 -9.87
CA LEU A 743 19.75 65.83 -8.87
C LEU A 743 21.20 65.98 -9.32
N LYS A 744 21.66 67.22 -9.42
CA LYS A 744 23.04 67.56 -9.78
C LYS A 744 23.76 68.16 -8.58
N LEU A 745 24.91 67.60 -8.24
CA LEU A 745 25.71 67.99 -7.09
C LEU A 745 27.17 68.18 -7.49
N VAL A 746 27.88 69.00 -6.72
CA VAL A 746 29.33 69.17 -6.83
C VAL A 746 29.93 68.88 -5.46
N THR A 747 30.98 68.05 -5.43
CA THR A 747 31.63 67.62 -4.19
C THR A 747 32.46 68.72 -3.54
N GLY A 748 32.38 68.80 -2.20
CA GLY A 748 33.13 69.72 -1.36
C GLY A 748 34.58 69.28 -1.08
N LYS A 749 35.26 69.99 -0.18
CA LYS A 749 36.67 69.70 0.19
C LYS A 749 36.90 68.31 0.78
N ASP A 750 35.87 67.74 1.39
CA ASP A 750 35.86 66.39 1.98
C ASP A 750 35.41 65.32 0.99
N GLY A 751 35.24 65.66 -0.29
CA GLY A 751 34.81 64.74 -1.34
C GLY A 751 33.33 64.39 -1.28
N THR A 752 32.57 65.00 -0.37
CA THR A 752 31.14 64.71 -0.22
C THR A 752 30.27 65.75 -0.89
N ALA A 753 29.08 65.34 -1.32
CA ALA A 753 28.02 66.25 -1.72
C ALA A 753 26.68 65.75 -1.20
N LYS A 754 25.85 66.66 -0.68
CA LYS A 754 24.50 66.37 -0.20
C LYS A 754 23.49 67.23 -0.93
N GLY A 755 22.38 66.62 -1.35
CA GLY A 755 21.26 67.34 -1.98
C GLY A 755 19.91 66.76 -1.62
N ARG A 756 18.86 67.55 -1.91
CA ARG A 756 17.46 67.20 -1.69
C ARG A 756 16.71 67.25 -3.01
N TRP A 757 15.84 66.28 -3.25
CA TRP A 757 15.00 66.24 -4.44
C TRP A 757 13.87 67.27 -4.36
N THR A 758 13.52 67.89 -5.48
CA THR A 758 12.38 68.82 -5.56
C THR A 758 11.05 68.06 -5.56
N GLU A 759 11.00 66.93 -6.27
CA GLU A 759 9.91 65.96 -6.21
C GLU A 759 10.47 64.58 -5.83
N ARG A 760 9.68 63.79 -5.11
CA ARG A 760 10.11 62.43 -4.73
C ARG A 760 10.37 61.59 -5.99
N PRO A 761 11.56 60.99 -6.13
CA PRO A 761 11.87 60.18 -7.28
C PRO A 761 10.97 58.94 -7.35
N THR A 762 10.59 58.56 -8.56
CA THR A 762 9.70 57.41 -8.82
C THR A 762 10.45 56.15 -9.25
N GLY A 763 11.76 56.25 -9.51
CA GLY A 763 12.61 55.15 -9.94
C GLY A 763 13.95 55.09 -9.19
N GLU A 764 14.73 54.06 -9.49
CA GLU A 764 16.06 53.88 -8.92
C GLU A 764 17.06 54.89 -9.52
N PRO A 765 17.85 55.61 -8.69
CA PRO A 765 18.82 56.57 -9.16
C PRO A 765 20.00 55.86 -9.83
N TYR A 766 20.17 56.07 -11.13
CA TYR A 766 21.45 55.85 -11.77
C TYR A 766 22.38 57.02 -11.42
N ILE A 767 23.58 56.72 -10.93
CA ILE A 767 24.52 57.71 -10.42
C ILE A 767 25.75 57.74 -11.31
N PHE A 768 26.08 58.93 -11.78
CA PHE A 768 27.29 59.19 -12.56
C PHE A 768 28.08 60.30 -11.90
N ALA A 769 29.38 60.07 -11.70
CA ALA A 769 30.32 61.07 -11.26
C ALA A 769 31.39 61.29 -12.34
N SER A 770 31.73 62.54 -12.61
CA SER A 770 32.82 62.91 -13.50
C SER A 770 33.76 63.92 -12.83
N PHE A 771 35.06 63.72 -13.01
CA PHE A 771 36.09 64.66 -12.58
C PHE A 771 37.26 64.64 -13.55
N LYS A 772 37.44 65.73 -14.30
CA LYS A 772 38.36 65.76 -15.47
C LYS A 772 37.97 64.62 -16.43
N ASN A 773 38.90 63.72 -16.77
CA ASN A 773 38.64 62.57 -17.64
C ASN A 773 38.23 61.30 -16.86
N ASN A 774 38.16 61.37 -15.53
CA ASN A 774 37.75 60.25 -14.70
C ASN A 774 36.23 60.19 -14.58
N VAL A 775 35.70 58.96 -14.63
CA VAL A 775 34.27 58.70 -14.50
C VAL A 775 34.03 57.54 -13.54
N ALA A 776 33.01 57.65 -12.70
CA ALA A 776 32.51 56.56 -11.91
C ALA A 776 31.00 56.44 -12.10
N VAL A 777 30.52 55.20 -12.11
CA VAL A 777 29.10 54.89 -12.25
C VAL A 777 28.71 54.00 -11.09
N SER A 778 27.55 54.25 -10.49
CA SER A 778 26.91 53.32 -9.58
C SER A 778 25.48 53.09 -10.04
N GLY A 779 25.17 51.83 -10.37
CA GLY A 779 23.80 51.35 -10.56
C GLY A 779 23.16 51.02 -9.21
N ALA A 780 23.25 51.95 -8.25
CA ALA A 780 22.81 51.73 -6.88
C ALA A 780 21.35 51.28 -6.83
N VAL A 781 21.14 50.03 -6.40
CA VAL A 781 19.81 49.53 -6.07
C VAL A 781 19.37 50.24 -4.79
N LEU A 782 18.34 51.10 -4.87
CA LEU A 782 17.83 51.87 -3.72
C LEU A 782 17.47 50.97 -2.52
N SER A 783 17.08 49.73 -2.78
CA SER A 783 16.66 48.77 -1.76
C SER A 783 17.77 48.40 -0.75
N SER A 784 19.04 48.54 -1.12
CA SER A 784 20.18 48.18 -0.26
C SER A 784 20.88 49.36 0.42
N ILE A 785 20.57 50.62 0.04
CA ILE A 785 21.26 51.83 0.54
C ILE A 785 20.31 52.90 1.10
N ALA A 786 19.01 52.61 1.19
CA ALA A 786 18.08 53.45 1.92
C ALA A 786 18.38 53.33 3.42
N ALA A 787 18.91 54.41 4.02
CA ALA A 787 18.84 54.61 5.47
C ALA A 787 17.35 54.71 5.84
N THR A 788 16.71 53.57 6.10
CA THR A 788 15.37 53.56 6.64
C THR A 788 15.50 54.00 8.10
N GLY A 789 15.12 55.24 8.37
CA GLY A 789 14.82 55.64 9.75
C GLY A 789 13.81 54.67 10.37
N LEU A 790 13.65 54.71 11.70
CA LEU A 790 12.64 53.88 12.33
C LEU A 790 11.29 54.09 11.63
N ARG A 791 10.66 52.99 11.21
CA ARG A 791 9.28 52.96 10.72
C ARG A 791 8.37 52.42 11.82
N PRO A 792 7.09 52.81 11.86
CA PRO A 792 6.12 52.14 12.72
C PRO A 792 6.20 50.62 12.54
N LYS A 793 6.20 49.88 13.65
CA LYS A 793 6.34 48.42 13.65
C LYS A 793 5.17 47.79 14.40
N GLY A 794 4.61 46.74 13.82
CA GLY A 794 3.64 45.87 14.45
C GLY A 794 4.17 44.44 14.43
N TYR A 795 4.35 43.85 15.61
CA TYR A 795 4.72 42.44 15.73
C TYR A 795 3.47 41.64 16.07
N ILE A 796 2.93 40.93 15.07
CA ILE A 796 1.66 40.19 15.18
C ILE A 796 1.95 38.70 15.13
N TYR A 797 1.56 37.98 16.18
CA TYR A 797 1.82 36.55 16.30
C TYR A 797 0.70 35.85 17.07
N THR A 798 0.68 34.53 16.95
CA THR A 798 -0.26 33.65 17.64
C THR A 798 0.45 32.83 18.71
N SER A 799 -0.30 32.27 19.65
CA SER A 799 0.27 31.37 20.68
C SER A 799 0.90 30.11 20.07
N ARG A 800 0.41 29.66 18.91
CA ARG A 800 0.91 28.49 18.17
C ARG A 800 1.02 28.82 16.67
N PRO A 801 1.97 28.22 15.94
CA PRO A 801 2.08 28.41 14.49
C PRO A 801 1.01 27.63 13.70
N VAL A 802 0.45 26.56 14.27
CA VAL A 802 -0.56 25.69 13.65
C VAL A 802 -1.75 25.52 14.59
N TYR A 803 -2.96 25.56 14.03
CA TYR A 803 -4.24 25.32 14.70
C TYR A 803 -5.06 24.28 13.92
N LEU A 804 -5.94 23.55 14.61
CA LEU A 804 -6.92 22.65 14.01
C LEU A 804 -8.21 23.41 13.64
N PRO A 805 -8.99 22.94 12.65
CA PRO A 805 -10.35 23.42 12.43
C PRO A 805 -11.19 23.33 13.72
N GLY A 806 -11.99 24.37 14.01
CA GLY A 806 -12.78 24.46 15.24
C GLY A 806 -12.04 25.05 16.46
N GLU A 807 -10.71 25.21 16.42
CA GLU A 807 -9.96 25.81 17.52
C GLU A 807 -10.11 27.34 17.58
N THR A 808 -9.82 27.92 18.75
CA THR A 808 -9.72 29.36 18.93
C THR A 808 -8.27 29.83 18.76
N VAL A 809 -8.06 30.76 17.84
CA VAL A 809 -6.77 31.38 17.59
C VAL A 809 -6.58 32.56 18.54
N HIS A 810 -5.55 32.48 19.38
CA HIS A 810 -5.16 33.57 20.28
C HIS A 810 -4.07 34.41 19.62
N VAL A 811 -4.39 35.66 19.32
CA VAL A 811 -3.54 36.63 18.64
C VAL A 811 -3.02 37.65 19.64
N ARG A 812 -1.71 37.92 19.58
CA ARG A 812 -1.08 39.03 20.28
C ARG A 812 -0.41 39.95 19.28
N GLY A 813 -0.58 41.25 19.51
CA GLY A 813 0.10 42.27 18.72
C GLY A 813 0.83 43.26 19.62
N VAL A 814 2.00 43.70 19.18
CA VAL A 814 2.75 44.79 19.79
C VAL A 814 3.03 45.84 18.72
N ILE A 815 2.44 47.02 18.88
CA ILE A 815 2.53 48.13 17.94
C ILE A 815 3.39 49.25 18.53
N ARG A 816 4.26 49.81 17.70
CA ARG A 816 5.12 50.95 18.01
C ARG A 816 4.97 51.98 16.90
N ALA A 817 4.63 53.20 17.28
CA ALA A 817 4.76 54.37 16.43
C ALA A 817 6.21 54.89 16.49
N VAL A 818 6.53 55.83 15.62
CA VAL A 818 7.84 56.52 15.65
C VAL A 818 7.59 57.99 15.92
N LYS A 819 8.22 58.50 16.97
CA LYS A 819 8.17 59.91 17.39
C LYS A 819 9.58 60.36 17.69
N ASP A 820 10.03 61.44 17.06
CA ASP A 820 11.37 62.02 17.23
C ASP A 820 12.51 60.99 17.06
N GLY A 821 12.39 60.09 16.09
CA GLY A 821 13.38 59.07 15.80
C GLY A 821 13.46 57.92 16.81
N ASN A 822 12.54 57.84 17.78
CA ASN A 822 12.44 56.77 18.76
C ASN A 822 11.11 56.00 18.64
N TYR A 823 11.11 54.74 19.08
CA TYR A 823 9.87 53.99 19.20
C TYR A 823 9.04 54.53 20.36
N ALA A 824 7.80 54.90 20.06
CA ALA A 824 6.81 55.38 21.01
C ALA A 824 5.53 54.53 20.95
N ILE A 825 4.72 54.63 22.00
CA ILE A 825 3.40 53.99 22.04
C ILE A 825 2.42 54.87 21.26
N PRO A 826 1.64 54.33 20.31
CA PRO A 826 0.65 55.11 19.57
C PRO A 826 -0.43 55.73 20.49
N GLU A 827 -0.73 57.02 20.33
CA GLU A 827 -1.87 57.67 20.99
C GLU A 827 -3.19 57.28 20.28
N GLY A 828 -4.28 57.05 21.03
CA GLY A 828 -5.62 56.73 20.49
C GLY A 828 -5.74 55.35 19.81
N GLY A 829 -5.17 54.30 20.41
CA GLY A 829 -4.85 53.02 19.77
C GLY A 829 -6.00 52.05 19.47
N HIS A 830 -7.07 52.48 18.79
CA HIS A 830 -8.03 51.53 18.21
C HIS A 830 -7.51 51.00 16.86
N TYR A 831 -7.35 49.68 16.75
CA TYR A 831 -6.94 48.99 15.53
C TYR A 831 -7.98 47.95 15.14
N THR A 832 -8.18 47.76 13.84
CA THR A 832 -9.04 46.70 13.31
C THR A 832 -8.20 45.51 12.94
N ILE A 833 -8.52 44.34 13.49
CA ILE A 833 -7.91 43.06 13.16
C ILE A 833 -8.86 42.31 12.24
N ALA A 834 -8.37 41.88 11.08
CA ALA A 834 -9.07 40.98 10.17
C ALA A 834 -8.28 39.67 10.04
N VAL A 835 -8.97 38.53 10.13
CA VAL A 835 -8.42 37.20 9.84
C VAL A 835 -8.97 36.75 8.50
N VAL A 836 -8.09 36.35 7.60
CA VAL A 836 -8.41 35.91 6.22
C VAL A 836 -7.85 34.50 6.01
N SER A 837 -8.69 33.59 5.52
CA SER A 837 -8.31 32.20 5.22
C SER A 837 -7.41 32.07 3.99
N SER A 838 -6.91 30.85 3.77
CA SER A 838 -6.01 30.50 2.66
C SER A 838 -6.59 30.75 1.27
N ASP A 839 -7.91 30.72 1.13
CA ASP A 839 -8.66 31.03 -0.09
C ASP A 839 -9.00 32.54 -0.25
N GLY A 840 -8.49 33.39 0.64
CA GLY A 840 -8.72 34.83 0.61
C GLY A 840 -10.05 35.28 1.23
N LYS A 841 -10.82 34.38 1.84
CA LYS A 841 -12.10 34.72 2.49
C LYS A 841 -11.85 35.33 3.88
N ARG A 842 -12.50 36.47 4.17
CA ARG A 842 -12.46 37.07 5.51
C ARG A 842 -13.27 36.21 6.49
N ILE A 843 -12.61 35.69 7.52
CA ILE A 843 -13.18 34.77 8.52
C ILE A 843 -13.76 35.53 9.70
N ALA A 844 -13.05 36.55 10.16
CA ALA A 844 -13.49 37.38 11.29
C ALA A 844 -12.85 38.76 11.24
N GLU A 845 -13.49 39.72 11.89
CA GLU A 845 -13.01 41.09 12.05
C GLU A 845 -13.35 41.60 13.45
N LYS A 846 -12.40 42.27 14.11
CA LYS A 846 -12.58 42.78 15.48
C LYS A 846 -11.75 44.04 15.70
N THR A 847 -12.34 45.06 16.30
CA THR A 847 -11.61 46.23 16.78
C THR A 847 -11.01 45.96 18.16
N VAL A 848 -9.75 46.33 18.37
CA VAL A 848 -9.02 46.23 19.63
C VAL A 848 -8.45 47.57 20.03
N GLU A 849 -8.32 47.79 21.34
CA GLU A 849 -7.63 48.94 21.90
C GLU A 849 -6.25 48.54 22.41
N LEU A 850 -5.23 49.35 22.10
CA LEU A 850 -3.89 49.16 22.62
C LEU A 850 -3.83 49.49 24.11
N GLY A 851 -3.29 48.58 24.91
CA GLY A 851 -2.99 48.86 26.31
C GLY A 851 -1.80 49.81 26.49
N ARG A 852 -1.51 50.16 27.75
CA ARG A 852 -0.42 51.08 28.16
C ARG A 852 1.00 50.74 27.69
N PHE A 853 1.21 49.57 27.09
CA PHE A 853 2.48 49.10 26.54
C PHE A 853 2.46 48.99 25.00
N GLY A 854 1.43 49.53 24.35
CA GLY A 854 1.22 49.43 22.90
C GLY A 854 0.96 48.00 22.45
N SER A 855 0.27 47.19 23.26
CA SER A 855 -0.04 45.80 22.94
C SER A 855 -1.52 45.50 23.05
N PHE A 856 -2.00 44.55 22.26
CA PHE A 856 -3.37 44.02 22.34
C PHE A 856 -3.35 42.49 22.35
N ASN A 857 -4.47 41.90 22.81
CA ASN A 857 -4.76 40.48 22.63
C ASN A 857 -6.15 40.34 22.01
N ALA A 858 -6.33 39.35 21.14
CA ALA A 858 -7.60 39.02 20.52
C ALA A 858 -7.76 37.52 20.36
N GLU A 859 -9.00 37.07 20.27
CA GLU A 859 -9.36 35.66 20.10
C GLU A 859 -10.31 35.54 18.92
N PHE A 860 -10.04 34.58 18.06
CA PHE A 860 -10.83 34.30 16.86
C PHE A 860 -11.18 32.82 16.80
N PRO A 861 -12.45 32.43 17.01
CA PRO A 861 -12.87 31.06 16.82
C PRO A 861 -12.82 30.70 15.33
N LEU A 862 -12.12 29.62 14.97
CA LEU A 862 -12.18 29.05 13.64
C LEU A 862 -13.44 28.20 13.50
N PRO A 863 -14.22 28.33 12.42
CA PRO A 863 -15.34 27.42 12.20
C PRO A 863 -14.83 25.99 11.96
N GLU A 864 -15.54 24.97 12.45
CA GLU A 864 -15.20 23.56 12.16
C GLU A 864 -15.07 23.28 10.65
N PRO A 865 -15.95 23.77 9.76
CA PRO A 865 -15.75 23.69 8.32
C PRO A 865 -14.89 24.85 7.78
N CYS A 866 -13.66 25.03 8.28
CA CYS A 866 -12.70 25.99 7.72
C CYS A 866 -11.68 25.30 6.80
N GLY A 867 -11.29 25.98 5.71
CA GLY A 867 -10.30 25.45 4.77
C GLY A 867 -8.92 25.29 5.41
N LEU A 868 -8.18 24.24 5.05
CA LEU A 868 -6.79 24.07 5.48
C LEU A 868 -5.86 25.04 4.75
N GLY A 869 -4.69 25.30 5.33
CA GLY A 869 -3.63 26.11 4.75
C GLY A 869 -3.29 27.36 5.55
N ARG A 870 -2.60 28.31 4.91
CA ARG A 870 -2.05 29.50 5.56
C ARG A 870 -3.08 30.62 5.67
N TYR A 871 -3.36 31.05 6.90
CA TYR A 871 -4.26 32.17 7.22
C TYR A 871 -3.43 33.42 7.47
N SER A 872 -3.98 34.57 7.08
CA SER A 872 -3.36 35.87 7.32
C SER A 872 -4.15 36.68 8.35
N ILE A 873 -3.42 37.38 9.20
CA ILE A 873 -3.94 38.33 10.18
C ILE A 873 -3.49 39.70 9.70
N THR A 874 -4.43 40.62 9.50
CA THR A 874 -4.16 42.01 9.16
C THR A 874 -4.62 42.90 10.30
N VAL A 875 -3.76 43.82 10.75
CA VAL A 875 -4.06 44.77 11.81
C VAL A 875 -3.85 46.16 11.24
N SER A 876 -4.90 46.96 11.15
CA SER A 876 -4.84 48.26 10.48
C SER A 876 -5.49 49.39 11.26
N ARG A 877 -4.97 50.60 11.03
CA ARG A 877 -5.53 51.88 11.47
C ARG A 877 -5.12 52.94 10.45
N ASP A 878 -6.10 53.62 9.85
CA ASP A 878 -5.87 54.59 8.77
C ASP A 878 -4.97 54.02 7.64
N SER A 879 -3.75 54.55 7.48
CA SER A 879 -2.75 54.08 6.51
C SER A 879 -1.73 53.09 7.08
N GLU A 880 -1.76 52.81 8.39
CA GLU A 880 -0.90 51.82 9.03
C GLU A 880 -1.49 50.42 8.87
N THR A 881 -0.69 49.48 8.36
CA THR A 881 -1.08 48.06 8.26
C THR A 881 0.07 47.18 8.71
N TYR A 882 -0.24 46.23 9.59
CA TYR A 882 0.68 45.22 10.11
C TYR A 882 0.08 43.84 9.84
N SER A 883 0.94 42.84 9.61
CA SER A 883 0.47 41.50 9.31
C SER A 883 1.14 40.43 10.17
N GLY A 884 0.39 39.36 10.40
CA GLY A 884 0.83 38.10 10.99
C GLY A 884 0.20 36.95 10.22
N ALA A 885 0.60 35.72 10.52
CA ALA A 885 0.03 34.53 9.89
C ALA A 885 0.07 33.34 10.84
N PHE A 886 -0.81 32.38 10.59
CA PHE A 886 -0.81 31.05 11.21
C PHE A 886 -1.31 30.03 10.18
N THR A 887 -1.08 28.74 10.43
CA THR A 887 -1.56 27.66 9.56
C THR A 887 -2.74 26.95 10.23
N VAL A 888 -3.72 26.57 9.43
CA VAL A 888 -4.76 25.62 9.83
C VAL A 888 -4.47 24.28 9.15
N ASP A 889 -4.19 23.23 9.91
CA ASP A 889 -3.85 21.92 9.37
C ASP A 889 -4.34 20.80 10.29
N LEU A 890 -4.52 19.59 9.74
CA LEU A 890 -4.86 18.36 10.45
C LEU A 890 -3.61 17.58 10.91
N VAL A 891 -2.41 18.05 10.55
CA VAL A 891 -1.14 17.38 10.83
C VAL A 891 -0.83 17.41 12.32
N GLN A 892 -0.50 16.24 12.87
CA GLN A 892 -0.01 16.10 14.24
C GLN A 892 1.47 16.53 14.29
N PRO A 893 1.90 17.25 15.34
CA PRO A 893 3.30 17.60 15.50
C PRO A 893 4.17 16.33 15.53
N SER A 894 5.23 16.32 14.71
CA SER A 894 6.20 15.23 14.71
C SER A 894 6.81 15.04 16.10
N LYS A 895 6.99 13.79 16.50
CA LYS A 895 7.58 13.45 17.81
C LYS A 895 9.11 13.54 17.79
N VAL A 896 9.68 13.65 16.60
CA VAL A 896 11.12 13.68 16.34
C VAL A 896 11.49 14.92 15.55
N TYR A 897 12.75 15.33 15.67
CA TYR A 897 13.36 16.36 14.84
C TYR A 897 14.65 15.82 14.25
N VAL A 898 15.08 16.44 13.15
CA VAL A 898 16.39 16.25 12.55
C VAL A 898 17.07 17.61 12.48
N GLU A 899 18.39 17.64 12.63
CA GLU A 899 19.22 18.84 12.55
C GLU A 899 20.40 18.54 11.62
N ILE A 900 20.78 19.53 10.80
CA ILE A 900 21.94 19.48 9.90
C ILE A 900 22.98 20.47 10.41
N SER A 901 24.23 20.02 10.54
CA SER A 901 25.36 20.86 10.92
C SER A 901 26.54 20.61 9.99
N PRO A 902 26.77 21.47 8.99
CA PRO A 902 28.00 21.43 8.20
C PRO A 902 29.19 21.87 9.05
N SER A 903 30.37 21.29 8.79
CA SER A 903 31.60 21.57 9.55
C SER A 903 32.12 22.99 9.37
N VAL A 904 31.80 23.64 8.25
CA VAL A 904 32.19 25.02 7.93
C VAL A 904 31.03 25.78 7.24
N PRO A 905 30.90 27.09 7.48
CA PRO A 905 29.87 27.92 6.83
C PRO A 905 30.17 28.24 5.35
N ALA A 906 31.42 28.04 4.92
CA ALA A 906 31.87 28.18 3.53
C ALA A 906 33.13 27.32 3.30
N ALA A 907 33.31 26.82 2.08
CA ALA A 907 34.44 25.99 1.67
C ALA A 907 34.90 26.40 0.25
N LEU A 908 36.18 26.22 -0.06
CA LEU A 908 36.71 26.42 -1.41
C LEU A 908 36.49 25.16 -2.25
N ALA A 909 36.34 25.33 -3.57
CA ALA A 909 36.22 24.18 -4.47
C ALA A 909 37.45 23.28 -4.37
N GLY A 910 37.25 22.01 -4.02
CA GLY A 910 38.29 21.03 -3.74
C GLY A 910 38.45 20.69 -2.26
N ASP A 911 37.84 21.47 -1.35
CA ASP A 911 37.74 21.11 0.06
C ASP A 911 36.70 20.01 0.28
N THR A 912 36.78 19.33 1.42
CA THR A 912 35.73 18.42 1.89
C THR A 912 34.93 19.06 3.03
N VAL A 913 33.60 18.95 2.95
CA VAL A 913 32.68 19.45 4.00
C VAL A 913 32.01 18.25 4.67
N ASP A 914 32.19 18.12 5.99
CA ASP A 914 31.50 17.11 6.77
C ASP A 914 30.12 17.63 7.17
N VAL A 915 29.09 16.90 6.79
CA VAL A 915 27.70 17.20 7.12
C VAL A 915 27.25 16.24 8.20
N LYS A 916 27.05 16.76 9.41
CA LYS A 916 26.54 15.99 10.53
C LYS A 916 25.02 16.13 10.62
N LEU A 917 24.36 15.00 10.79
CA LEU A 917 22.94 14.88 11.08
C LEU A 917 22.75 14.46 12.53
N LYS A 918 21.74 15.03 13.18
CA LYS A 918 21.29 14.58 14.49
C LYS A 918 19.77 14.40 14.47
N ALA A 919 19.31 13.18 14.70
CA ALA A 919 17.89 12.86 14.84
C ALA A 919 17.57 12.45 16.28
N ALA A 920 16.56 13.08 16.87
CA ALA A 920 16.17 12.83 18.26
C ALA A 920 14.69 13.11 18.48
N TYR A 921 14.13 12.53 19.54
CA TYR A 921 12.81 12.90 20.03
C TYR A 921 12.87 14.29 20.68
N TYR A 922 11.76 15.04 20.64
CA TYR A 922 11.66 16.33 21.37
C TYR A 922 11.80 16.19 22.89
N THR A 923 11.72 14.96 23.43
CA THR A 923 12.02 14.64 24.83
C THR A 923 13.52 14.58 25.14
N GLY A 924 14.38 14.68 24.12
CA GLY A 924 15.84 14.63 24.24
C GLY A 924 16.45 13.24 24.06
N LEU A 925 15.64 12.19 23.83
CA LEU A 925 16.15 10.84 23.57
C LEU A 925 16.69 10.72 22.13
N PRO A 926 17.86 10.09 21.93
CA PRO A 926 18.42 9.89 20.59
C PRO A 926 17.56 8.93 19.77
N LEU A 927 17.43 9.19 18.47
CA LEU A 927 16.74 8.29 17.55
C LEU A 927 17.74 7.27 17.00
N VAL A 928 17.96 6.17 17.72
CA VAL A 928 19.04 5.20 17.47
C VAL A 928 18.72 4.23 16.33
N SER A 929 19.72 3.91 15.50
CA SER A 929 19.63 2.91 14.41
C SER A 929 18.48 3.13 13.43
N ARG A 930 18.09 4.40 13.25
CA ARG A 930 17.02 4.81 12.34
C ARG A 930 17.63 5.35 11.05
N ALA A 931 16.97 5.08 9.93
CA ALA A 931 17.33 5.70 8.66
C ALA A 931 17.00 7.19 8.69
N VAL A 932 17.91 8.01 8.19
CA VAL A 932 17.75 9.45 7.93
C VAL A 932 18.18 9.70 6.50
N SER A 933 17.35 10.38 5.73
CA SER A 933 17.66 10.79 4.36
C SER A 933 18.45 12.09 4.39
N LEU A 934 19.56 12.17 3.67
CA LEU A 934 20.29 13.40 3.35
C LEU A 934 20.16 13.68 1.86
N TYR A 935 19.75 14.89 1.50
CA TYR A 935 19.74 15.39 0.14
C TYR A 935 20.92 16.35 -0.04
N LEU A 936 21.74 16.04 -1.02
CA LEU A 936 22.93 16.81 -1.39
C LEU A 936 22.55 17.92 -2.39
N PRO A 937 23.35 18.99 -2.51
CA PRO A 937 23.07 20.11 -3.41
C PRO A 937 23.03 19.72 -4.90
N ASP A 938 23.63 18.59 -5.28
CA ASP A 938 23.60 18.02 -6.64
C ASP A 938 22.35 17.15 -6.92
N GLY A 939 21.41 17.07 -5.97
CA GLY A 939 20.17 16.31 -6.08
C GLY A 939 20.28 14.83 -5.68
N ARG A 940 21.48 14.35 -5.33
CA ARG A 940 21.63 12.98 -4.80
C ARG A 940 20.97 12.85 -3.43
N ARG A 941 20.42 11.67 -3.17
CA ARG A 941 19.84 11.27 -1.89
C ARG A 941 20.66 10.15 -1.27
N MET A 942 21.11 10.34 -0.04
CA MET A 942 21.81 9.35 0.78
C MET A 942 20.89 8.91 1.91
N SER A 943 20.88 7.62 2.25
CA SER A 943 20.21 7.10 3.44
C SER A 943 21.28 6.69 4.44
N LEU A 944 21.33 7.36 5.59
CA LEU A 944 22.29 7.10 6.65
C LEU A 944 21.57 6.49 7.85
N ALA A 945 22.19 5.53 8.53
CA ALA A 945 21.68 5.02 9.80
C ALA A 945 22.31 5.81 10.96
N THR A 946 21.49 6.23 11.91
CA THR A 946 21.96 6.91 13.12
C THR A 946 22.66 5.96 14.09
N ASP A 947 23.69 6.47 14.77
CA ASP A 947 24.41 5.77 15.82
C ASP A 947 23.63 5.75 17.16
N ASP A 948 24.29 5.31 18.23
CA ASP A 948 23.76 5.24 19.60
C ASP A 948 23.44 6.62 20.22
N LYS A 949 23.91 7.70 19.60
CA LYS A 949 23.63 9.10 19.97
C LYS A 949 22.60 9.74 19.04
N GLY A 950 22.05 9.00 18.08
CA GLY A 950 21.11 9.53 17.10
C GLY A 950 21.80 10.37 16.03
N GLU A 951 23.11 10.22 15.84
CA GLU A 951 23.90 11.01 14.91
C GLU A 951 24.29 10.21 13.66
N ALA A 952 24.43 10.89 12.52
CA ALA A 952 24.99 10.33 11.30
C ALA A 952 25.85 11.39 10.61
N SER A 953 26.83 11.00 9.80
CA SER A 953 27.70 11.96 9.11
C SER A 953 27.96 11.55 7.67
N TYR A 954 28.12 12.54 6.80
CA TYR A 954 28.50 12.34 5.41
C TYR A 954 29.48 13.41 4.96
N THR A 955 30.57 13.00 4.32
CA THR A 955 31.59 13.92 3.78
C THR A 955 31.28 14.23 2.32
N VAL A 956 31.19 15.52 2.01
CA VAL A 956 30.87 16.04 0.67
C VAL A 956 32.14 16.58 0.04
N ASP A 957 32.45 16.08 -1.16
CA ASP A 957 33.51 16.63 -2.01
C ASP A 957 32.96 17.86 -2.75
N THR A 958 33.62 19.01 -2.57
CA THR A 958 33.21 20.28 -3.19
C THR A 958 33.76 20.47 -4.61
N THR A 959 34.65 19.58 -5.10
CA THR A 959 35.27 19.66 -6.43
C THR A 959 34.27 19.86 -7.59
N PRO A 960 33.08 19.23 -7.60
CA PRO A 960 32.10 19.41 -8.68
C PRO A 960 31.40 20.78 -8.69
N TYR A 961 31.54 21.59 -7.63
CA TYR A 961 30.81 22.83 -7.45
C TYR A 961 31.67 24.03 -7.88
N TYR A 962 31.49 24.47 -9.13
CA TYR A 962 32.18 25.65 -9.69
C TYR A 962 31.42 26.96 -9.44
N GLY A 963 32.15 28.02 -9.07
CA GLY A 963 31.64 29.37 -8.79
C GLY A 963 31.16 29.58 -7.35
N VAL A 964 30.78 30.82 -7.00
CA VAL A 964 30.12 31.09 -5.71
C VAL A 964 28.71 30.53 -5.76
N LYS A 965 28.52 29.36 -5.16
CA LYS A 965 27.22 28.68 -5.10
C LYS A 965 26.83 28.40 -3.66
N GLU A 966 25.55 28.60 -3.37
CA GLU A 966 24.96 28.15 -2.11
C GLU A 966 24.80 26.63 -2.15
N MET A 967 25.35 25.94 -1.14
CA MET A 967 25.21 24.49 -0.98
C MET A 967 24.04 24.20 -0.04
N ALA A 968 22.86 23.98 -0.61
CA ALA A 968 21.67 23.63 0.16
C ALA A 968 21.65 22.14 0.50
N PHE A 969 21.75 21.82 1.79
CA PHE A 969 21.52 20.48 2.32
C PHE A 969 20.10 20.39 2.86
N ARG A 970 19.48 19.22 2.70
CA ARG A 970 18.18 18.92 3.33
C ARG A 970 18.21 17.53 3.95
N ALA A 971 17.48 17.31 5.02
CA ALA A 971 17.35 16.00 5.63
C ALA A 971 15.91 15.68 6.03
N ASP A 972 15.56 14.39 6.05
CA ASP A 972 14.30 13.89 6.59
C ASP A 972 14.48 12.57 7.33
N VAL A 973 13.53 12.24 8.21
CA VAL A 973 13.42 10.90 8.81
C VAL A 973 12.27 10.15 8.12
N PRO A 974 12.53 9.10 7.32
CA PRO A 974 11.48 8.42 6.57
C PRO A 974 10.35 7.87 7.45
N GLY A 975 9.12 8.25 7.12
CA GLY A 975 7.91 7.87 7.86
C GLY A 975 7.59 8.77 9.06
N GLU A 976 8.36 9.82 9.28
CA GLU A 976 8.11 10.86 10.29
C GLU A 976 8.04 12.24 9.60
N ASP A 977 7.21 13.15 10.10
CA ASP A 977 7.12 14.52 9.59
C ASP A 977 8.25 15.41 10.16
N ALA A 978 9.50 14.94 10.07
CA ALA A 978 10.69 15.64 10.56
C ALA A 978 11.65 15.95 9.41
N PHE A 979 11.92 17.23 9.18
CA PHE A 979 12.80 17.72 8.13
C PHE A 979 13.70 18.86 8.63
N ALA A 980 14.88 18.98 8.03
CA ALA A 980 15.84 20.06 8.25
C ALA A 980 16.36 20.62 6.93
#